data_AF-F8HAN2-F1
#
_entry.id   AF-F8HAN2-F1
#
_cell.length_a   1.000
_cell.length_b   1.000
_cell.length_c   1.000
_cell.angle_alpha   90.00
_cell.angle_beta   90.00
_cell.angle_gamma   90.00
#
_symmetry.space_group_name_H-M   'P 1'
#
loop_
_entity.id
_entity.type
_entity.pdbx_description
1 polymer ?
#
loop_
_entity_poly.entity_id
_entity_poly.type
_entity_poly.pdbx_seq_one_letter_code
_entity_poly.pdbx_strand_id
1 'polypeptide(L)'
;MTDATARAQPVQPGLRHHLLFMAGSALALLTLLALLRLALLLFNRELLGDASLATLLEGFGNGLRFDLRVLVYIFVPLSLAVFSPRAMAARRLQRIWLTACASLAILLGVIELNFYQEFHQRLNALVFQYLGEDPATVLSMLWHGFPVVTLLSVWGGLTLVWALLLRWLDGRCRPRGASQMRRSPARPPLAWHWRGATLLVLVLISVVAARGTLRQGPPLRWGDAFTTDSVFINQLGLNPALTLYEAAKNRYSDHRDNAWEAVLPEDEALAVTRELLLTGNDQLADPELAAVRRDYRAPEAARLPVRNVVVILMESFAGRYVGALGSRDGITPHFDRLAGEGLLFERFFANGTHTHQGMFASMACFPNLPGFEYLMQSPEGGNRFSGLPQLLSARAFNDVYVYNGDFAWDNQAGFFGNQGMTRFVGRNDYVDPVVADPTWGVSDQDMFDRAVQELGALAPDEPFYALLQTLSNHTPYALPDPLPVPAVTSHGSQDAHLTAMRYSDWALGRFFEQAKRQPWYKETLFVVVGDHGFGAPEQLTEMDLFRFHVPLLLIAPGVTEQFGSRREVVGTQVDVVPTIMGRLGGEVRHQCWGRDLLALDERDPGFGIIKPSGSDQTVAMIRGEQILVQPKDLEPRLYRYRLGADASAQRIEDADNAASMLRQLQAYLQVATGSLLANTAGDRERKETATGETLARAAADGEPPIAPKGQRGPREG
;
A
#
# COMPACT_ATOMS: atom_id res chain seq x y z
N MET A 1 -31.03 41.76 61.16
CA MET A 1 -29.83 41.24 60.49
C MET A 1 -30.29 40.40 59.30
N THR A 2 -30.26 40.97 58.10
CA THR A 2 -30.56 40.28 56.83
C THR A 2 -29.34 40.46 55.95
N ASP A 3 -28.41 39.51 56.09
CA ASP A 3 -27.15 39.49 55.33
C ASP A 3 -27.43 38.85 53.95
N ALA A 4 -27.91 39.67 53.01
CA ALA A 4 -28.05 39.27 51.62
C ALA A 4 -26.70 39.49 50.93
N THR A 5 -25.86 38.45 50.94
CA THR A 5 -24.63 38.38 50.14
C THR A 5 -24.99 38.35 48.65
N ALA A 6 -25.18 39.54 48.06
CA ALA A 6 -25.32 39.72 46.63
C ALA A 6 -24.02 39.30 45.94
N ARG A 7 -23.94 38.04 45.48
CA ARG A 7 -22.86 37.57 44.60
C ARG A 7 -22.81 38.47 43.37
N ALA A 8 -21.74 39.24 43.23
CA ALA A 8 -21.47 40.03 42.04
C ALA A 8 -21.52 39.12 40.81
N GLN A 9 -22.46 39.36 39.89
CA GLN A 9 -22.50 38.61 38.64
C GLN A 9 -21.23 38.94 37.82
N PRO A 10 -20.46 37.93 37.37
CA PRO A 10 -19.26 38.17 36.58
C PRO A 10 -19.63 38.90 35.28
N VAL A 11 -18.84 39.91 34.92
CA VAL A 11 -19.00 40.66 33.68
C VAL A 11 -18.90 39.69 32.50
N GLN A 12 -19.97 39.61 31.70
CA GLN A 12 -20.03 38.73 30.53
C GLN A 12 -19.03 39.21 29.45
N PRO A 13 -18.32 38.30 28.76
CA PRO A 13 -17.37 38.68 27.72
C PRO A 13 -18.08 39.33 26.52
N GLY A 14 -17.78 40.60 26.27
CA GLY A 14 -18.22 41.30 25.06
C GLY A 14 -17.41 40.92 23.80
N LEU A 15 -17.78 41.49 22.65
CA LEU A 15 -17.21 41.17 21.33
C LEU A 15 -15.67 41.20 21.29
N ARG A 16 -15.05 42.25 21.84
CA ARG A 16 -13.58 42.37 21.89
C ARG A 16 -12.93 41.17 22.60
N HIS A 17 -13.47 40.77 23.74
CA HIS A 17 -12.97 39.64 24.52
C HIS A 17 -13.19 38.32 23.75
N HIS A 18 -14.32 38.20 23.04
CA HIS A 18 -14.59 37.08 22.14
C HIS A 18 -13.54 36.94 21.05
N LEU A 19 -13.28 38.02 20.31
CA LEU A 19 -12.29 38.06 19.24
C LEU A 19 -10.85 37.84 19.75
N LEU A 20 -10.48 38.38 20.90
CA LEU A 20 -9.15 38.14 21.50
C LEU A 20 -8.95 36.65 21.85
N PHE A 21 -9.95 36.01 22.44
CA PHE A 21 -9.89 34.58 22.72
C PHE A 21 -9.87 33.75 21.44
N MET A 22 -10.66 34.11 20.43
CA MET A 22 -10.63 33.45 19.12
C MET A 22 -9.24 33.56 18.49
N ALA A 23 -8.68 34.77 18.39
CA ALA A 23 -7.36 34.98 17.80
C ALA A 23 -6.25 34.26 18.58
N GLY A 24 -6.27 34.34 19.91
CA GLY A 24 -5.31 33.64 20.75
C GLY A 24 -5.41 32.11 20.64
N SER A 25 -6.64 31.57 20.57
CA SER A 25 -6.86 30.13 20.39
C SER A 25 -6.48 29.67 18.98
N ALA A 26 -6.73 30.48 17.94
CA ALA A 26 -6.36 30.19 16.57
C ALA A 26 -4.83 30.16 16.41
N LEU A 27 -4.13 31.16 16.95
CA LEU A 27 -2.66 31.19 16.96
C LEU A 27 -2.10 29.97 17.71
N ALA A 28 -2.61 29.67 18.90
CA ALA A 28 -2.18 28.49 19.66
C ALA A 28 -2.39 27.18 18.88
N LEU A 29 -3.50 27.06 18.13
CA LEU A 29 -3.82 25.86 17.38
C LEU A 29 -2.94 25.72 16.13
N LEU A 30 -2.64 26.84 15.45
CA LEU A 30 -1.64 26.84 14.37
C LEU A 30 -0.27 26.44 14.88
N THR A 31 0.14 26.95 16.05
CA THR A 31 1.39 26.53 16.69
C THR A 31 1.38 25.04 17.01
N LEU A 32 0.27 24.50 17.53
CA LEU A 32 0.13 23.07 17.78
C LEU A 32 0.29 22.25 16.49
N LEU A 33 -0.40 22.61 15.40
CA LEU A 33 -0.31 21.91 14.12
C LEU A 33 1.11 22.00 13.52
N ALA A 34 1.78 23.15 13.63
CA ALA A 34 3.16 23.31 13.22
C ALA A 34 4.14 22.48 14.08
N LEU A 35 3.88 22.34 15.39
CA LEU A 35 4.68 21.49 16.27
C LEU A 35 4.47 19.99 15.97
N LEU A 36 3.24 19.57 15.64
CA LEU A 36 2.98 18.20 15.19
C LEU A 36 3.71 17.90 13.87
N ARG A 37 3.71 18.86 12.93
CA ARG A 37 4.52 18.77 11.70
C ARG A 37 6.01 18.70 12.00
N LEU A 38 6.51 19.51 12.94
CA LEU A 38 7.90 19.44 13.36
C LEU A 38 8.22 18.10 14.02
N ALA A 39 7.33 17.55 14.83
CA ALA A 39 7.49 16.23 15.42
C ALA A 39 7.57 15.14 14.34
N LEU A 40 6.72 15.20 13.31
CA LEU A 40 6.76 14.29 12.16
C LEU A 40 8.11 14.37 11.42
N LEU A 41 8.61 15.59 11.18
CA LEU A 41 9.93 15.82 10.59
C LEU A 41 11.06 15.25 11.45
N LEU A 42 11.06 15.52 12.76
CA LEU A 42 12.14 15.10 13.65
C LEU A 42 12.16 13.59 13.86
N PHE A 43 10.98 12.96 13.91
CA PHE A 43 10.82 11.52 14.06
C PHE A 43 11.30 10.79 12.80
N ASN A 44 10.95 11.28 11.61
CA ASN A 44 11.33 10.71 10.31
C ASN A 44 12.49 11.46 9.64
N ARG A 45 13.42 12.03 10.43
CA ARG A 45 14.50 12.90 9.92
C ARG A 45 15.46 12.19 8.96
N GLU A 46 15.51 10.86 9.02
CA GLU A 46 16.32 10.01 8.12
C GLU A 46 15.84 10.15 6.67
N LEU A 47 14.57 10.49 6.44
CA LEU A 47 13.97 10.71 5.12
C LEU A 47 14.24 12.11 4.53
N LEU A 48 14.96 12.99 5.24
CA LEU A 48 15.24 14.34 4.75
C LEU A 48 16.21 14.36 3.56
N GLY A 49 17.08 13.35 3.46
CA GLY A 49 18.16 13.32 2.47
C GLY A 49 18.98 14.61 2.45
N ASP A 50 19.25 15.12 1.25
CA ASP A 50 20.02 16.35 1.02
C ASP A 50 19.16 17.63 0.97
N ALA A 51 17.97 17.61 1.57
CA ALA A 51 17.06 18.74 1.48
C ALA A 51 17.61 20.03 2.10
N SER A 52 17.52 21.12 1.34
CA SER A 52 17.96 22.45 1.80
C SER A 52 16.98 23.05 2.81
N LEU A 53 17.47 24.00 3.64
CA LEU A 53 16.62 24.77 4.54
C LEU A 53 15.51 25.53 3.80
N ALA A 54 15.76 25.99 2.57
CA ALA A 54 14.75 26.68 1.75
C ALA A 54 13.60 25.73 1.39
N THR A 55 13.93 24.51 0.99
CA THR A 55 12.97 23.43 0.69
C THR A 55 12.12 23.11 1.93
N LEU A 56 12.75 23.05 3.12
CA LEU A 56 12.02 22.83 4.37
C LEU A 56 11.06 23.98 4.70
N LEU A 57 11.50 25.23 4.56
CA LEU A 57 10.66 26.39 4.78
C LEU A 57 9.46 26.43 3.82
N GLU A 58 9.67 26.01 2.56
CA GLU A 58 8.59 25.84 1.58
C GLU A 58 7.58 24.78 2.01
N GLY A 59 8.04 23.60 2.45
CA GLY A 59 7.17 22.54 3.00
C GLY A 59 6.34 23.01 4.20
N PHE A 60 6.93 23.73 5.15
CA PHE A 60 6.21 24.32 6.28
C PHE A 60 5.25 25.44 5.86
N GLY A 61 5.62 26.24 4.86
CA GLY A 61 4.79 27.28 4.28
C GLY A 61 3.55 26.71 3.60
N ASN A 62 3.71 25.63 2.84
CA ASN A 62 2.58 24.87 2.28
C ASN A 62 1.74 24.25 3.39
N GLY A 63 2.38 23.63 4.39
CA GLY A 63 1.76 23.15 5.61
C GLY A 63 0.80 24.13 6.27
N LEU A 64 1.25 25.38 6.45
CA LEU A 64 0.45 26.43 7.04
C LEU A 64 -0.85 26.70 6.24
N ARG A 65 -0.81 26.61 4.90
CA ARG A 65 -2.00 26.82 4.05
C ARG A 65 -3.05 25.74 4.29
N PHE A 66 -2.65 24.48 4.45
CA PHE A 66 -3.55 23.38 4.80
C PHE A 66 -4.07 23.50 6.25
N ASP A 67 -3.21 23.86 7.20
CA ASP A 67 -3.59 24.06 8.60
C ASP A 67 -4.66 25.16 8.75
N LEU A 68 -4.54 26.25 7.98
CA LEU A 68 -5.52 27.34 7.97
C LEU A 68 -6.92 26.85 7.54
N ARG A 69 -7.02 25.88 6.62
CA ARG A 69 -8.31 25.29 6.22
C ARG A 69 -8.94 24.51 7.37
N VAL A 70 -8.16 23.69 8.08
CA VAL A 70 -8.62 22.96 9.27
C VAL A 70 -9.12 23.92 10.34
N LEU A 71 -8.41 25.02 10.55
CA LEU A 71 -8.82 26.07 11.47
C LEU A 71 -10.18 26.67 11.11
N VAL A 72 -10.45 26.94 9.83
CA VAL A 72 -11.75 27.47 9.41
C VAL A 72 -12.87 26.56 9.89
N TYR A 73 -12.77 25.25 9.66
CA TYR A 73 -13.78 24.28 10.10
C TYR A 73 -13.93 24.24 11.62
N ILE A 74 -12.82 24.20 12.37
CA ILE A 74 -12.84 24.18 13.85
C ILE A 74 -13.46 25.46 14.42
N PHE A 75 -13.27 26.62 13.78
CA PHE A 75 -13.71 27.91 14.30
C PHE A 75 -15.11 28.33 13.84
N VAL A 76 -15.82 27.53 13.03
CA VAL A 76 -17.22 27.83 12.63
C VAL A 76 -18.11 28.11 13.84
N PRO A 77 -18.17 27.27 14.90
CA PRO A 77 -19.05 27.53 16.04
C PRO A 77 -18.71 28.83 16.79
N LEU A 78 -17.42 29.17 16.88
CA LEU A 78 -16.96 30.39 17.55
C LEU A 78 -17.25 31.64 16.70
N SER A 79 -17.19 31.53 15.38
CA SER A 79 -17.56 32.60 14.46
C SER A 79 -19.07 32.86 14.52
N LEU A 80 -19.89 31.81 14.49
CA LEU A 80 -21.34 31.92 14.66
C LEU A 80 -21.75 32.47 16.03
N ALA A 81 -20.96 32.21 17.08
CA ALA A 81 -21.22 32.74 18.42
C ALA A 81 -21.27 34.28 18.44
N VAL A 82 -20.65 34.99 17.49
CA VAL A 82 -20.67 36.46 17.38
C VAL A 82 -22.09 37.04 17.32
N PHE A 83 -23.06 36.29 16.77
CA PHE A 83 -24.46 36.72 16.73
C PHE A 83 -25.09 36.88 18.12
N SER A 84 -24.67 36.07 19.10
CA SER A 84 -25.33 35.95 20.39
C SER A 84 -24.36 36.20 21.55
N PRO A 85 -24.59 37.24 22.38
CA PRO A 85 -23.80 37.47 23.59
C PRO A 85 -23.81 36.27 24.55
N ARG A 86 -24.90 35.49 24.58
CA ARG A 86 -24.98 34.25 25.36
C ARG A 86 -24.06 33.17 24.80
N ALA A 87 -23.98 33.04 23.47
CA ALA A 87 -23.07 32.10 22.82
C ALA A 87 -21.60 32.51 23.02
N MET A 88 -21.27 33.80 22.92
CA MET A 88 -19.92 34.31 23.24
C MET A 88 -19.54 34.06 24.71
N ALA A 89 -20.50 34.17 25.62
CA ALA A 89 -20.34 33.88 27.05
C ALA A 89 -20.19 32.39 27.37
N ALA A 90 -20.58 31.48 26.48
CA ALA A 90 -20.49 30.03 26.66
C ALA A 90 -19.05 29.49 26.52
N ARG A 91 -18.08 30.15 27.15
CA ARG A 91 -16.64 29.82 27.09
C ARG A 91 -16.32 28.40 27.50
N ARG A 92 -17.07 27.83 28.45
CA ARG A 92 -16.89 26.43 28.84
C ARG A 92 -17.12 25.50 27.65
N LEU A 93 -18.21 25.68 26.90
CA LEU A 93 -18.53 24.87 25.73
C LEU A 93 -17.52 25.10 24.60
N GLN A 94 -17.15 26.36 24.34
CA GLN A 94 -16.13 26.68 23.33
C GLN A 94 -14.78 26.02 23.65
N ARG A 95 -14.35 26.04 24.91
CA ARG A 95 -13.12 25.36 25.33
C ARG A 95 -13.22 23.84 25.21
N ILE A 96 -14.35 23.23 25.60
CA ILE A 96 -14.56 21.79 25.43
C ILE A 96 -14.47 21.41 23.96
N TRP A 97 -15.13 22.17 23.09
CA TRP A 97 -15.07 22.00 21.63
C TRP A 97 -13.63 22.10 21.10
N LEU A 98 -12.93 23.19 21.41
CA LEU A 98 -11.55 23.39 20.98
C LEU A 98 -10.58 22.35 21.56
N THR A 99 -10.82 21.87 22.78
CA THR A 99 -10.05 20.77 23.37
C THR A 99 -10.32 19.46 22.64
N ALA A 100 -11.57 19.14 22.31
CA ALA A 100 -11.91 17.93 21.58
C ALA A 100 -11.28 17.92 20.18
N CYS A 101 -11.39 19.02 19.42
CA CYS A 101 -10.77 19.14 18.10
C CYS A 101 -9.24 19.03 18.16
N ALA A 102 -8.61 19.70 19.13
CA ALA A 102 -7.16 19.61 19.30
C ALA A 102 -6.72 18.21 19.77
N SER A 103 -7.49 17.56 20.65
CA SER A 103 -7.21 16.20 21.10
C SER A 103 -7.25 15.21 19.94
N LEU A 104 -8.21 15.36 19.02
CA LEU A 104 -8.25 14.58 17.79
C LEU A 104 -7.04 14.89 16.88
N ALA A 105 -6.70 16.18 16.69
CA ALA A 105 -5.52 16.55 15.89
C ALA A 105 -4.21 16.00 16.49
N ILE A 106 -4.06 16.01 17.82
CA ILE A 106 -2.92 15.41 18.52
C ILE A 106 -2.91 13.90 18.33
N LEU A 107 -4.05 13.23 18.49
CA LEU A 107 -4.14 11.78 18.28
C LEU A 107 -3.67 11.40 16.87
N LEU A 108 -4.21 12.07 15.86
CA LEU A 108 -3.81 11.86 14.46
C LEU A 108 -2.33 12.15 14.26
N GLY A 109 -1.80 13.25 14.82
CA GLY A 109 -0.39 13.60 14.71
C GLY A 109 0.56 12.62 15.42
N VAL A 110 0.14 12.00 16.54
CA VAL A 110 0.93 10.97 17.24
C VAL A 110 0.91 9.64 16.48
N ILE A 111 -0.24 9.23 15.96
CA ILE A 111 -0.38 8.03 15.12
C ILE A 111 0.47 8.17 13.85
N GLU A 112 0.43 9.36 13.23
CA GLU A 112 1.11 9.63 11.96
C GLU A 112 2.63 9.48 12.04
N LEU A 113 3.26 9.63 13.22
CA LEU A 113 4.71 9.46 13.38
C LEU A 113 5.16 8.07 12.92
N ASN A 114 4.51 7.02 13.43
CA ASN A 114 4.83 5.63 13.11
C ASN A 114 4.18 5.18 11.80
N PHE A 115 2.96 5.67 11.51
CA PHE A 115 2.30 5.35 10.24
C PHE A 115 3.13 5.84 9.03
N TYR A 116 3.71 7.04 9.12
CA TYR A 116 4.55 7.56 8.03
C TYR A 116 5.85 6.76 7.90
N GLN A 117 6.46 6.33 9.00
CA GLN A 117 7.66 5.51 8.97
C GLN A 117 7.41 4.18 8.23
N GLU A 118 6.25 3.56 8.45
CA GLU A 118 5.87 2.29 7.81
C GLU A 118 5.51 2.47 6.32
N PHE A 119 4.60 3.42 6.04
CA PHE A 119 3.97 3.52 4.71
C PHE A 119 4.58 4.60 3.80
N HIS A 120 5.48 5.45 4.32
CA HIS A 120 6.03 6.62 3.61
C HIS A 120 4.94 7.55 3.03
N GLN A 121 3.76 7.52 3.66
CA GLN A 121 2.56 8.24 3.23
C GLN A 121 1.87 8.83 4.48
N ARG A 122 1.16 9.94 4.27
CA ARG A 122 0.28 10.53 5.30
C ARG A 122 -0.92 9.62 5.55
N LEU A 123 -1.63 9.83 6.66
CA LEU A 123 -2.85 9.06 6.94
C LEU A 123 -3.83 9.11 5.76
N ASN A 124 -4.17 7.94 5.23
CA ASN A 124 -4.96 7.77 4.02
C ASN A 124 -5.93 6.58 4.16
N ALA A 125 -6.40 6.03 3.03
CA ALA A 125 -7.38 4.95 3.00
C ALA A 125 -6.91 3.66 3.69
N LEU A 126 -5.60 3.43 3.81
CA LEU A 126 -5.02 2.24 4.48
C LEU A 126 -5.56 2.10 5.91
N VAL A 127 -5.76 3.20 6.63
CA VAL A 127 -6.30 3.17 8.01
C VAL A 127 -7.66 2.47 8.07
N PHE A 128 -8.54 2.78 7.12
CA PHE A 128 -9.88 2.17 7.05
C PHE A 128 -9.86 0.77 6.46
N GLN A 129 -8.85 0.45 5.65
CA GLN A 129 -8.67 -0.86 5.05
C GLN A 129 -8.26 -1.87 6.12
N TYR A 130 -7.18 -1.62 6.86
CA TYR A 130 -6.75 -2.49 7.97
C TYR A 130 -7.87 -2.70 9.00
N LEU A 131 -8.58 -1.64 9.41
CA LEU A 131 -9.69 -1.79 10.36
C LEU A 131 -10.89 -2.62 9.83
N GLY A 132 -10.99 -2.81 8.51
CA GLY A 132 -12.04 -3.59 7.87
C GLY A 132 -11.74 -5.08 7.69
N GLU A 133 -10.48 -5.50 7.85
CA GLU A 133 -10.01 -6.88 7.69
C GLU A 133 -10.41 -7.76 8.89
N ASP A 134 -9.49 -7.92 9.85
CA ASP A 134 -9.75 -8.50 11.16
C ASP A 134 -9.32 -7.53 12.27
N PRO A 135 -10.28 -6.86 12.93
CA PRO A 135 -9.99 -5.93 14.00
C PRO A 135 -9.19 -6.55 15.16
N ALA A 136 -9.33 -7.85 15.42
CA ALA A 136 -8.61 -8.53 16.50
C ALA A 136 -7.12 -8.65 16.16
N THR A 137 -6.78 -9.15 14.98
CA THR A 137 -5.39 -9.25 14.49
C THR A 137 -4.76 -7.87 14.38
N VAL A 138 -5.46 -6.86 13.82
CA VAL A 138 -4.92 -5.50 13.71
C VAL A 138 -4.68 -4.88 15.08
N LEU A 139 -5.58 -5.07 16.05
CA LEU A 139 -5.36 -4.58 17.41
C LEU A 139 -4.19 -5.29 18.09
N SER A 140 -4.03 -6.60 17.86
CA SER A 140 -2.87 -7.36 18.37
C SER A 140 -1.56 -6.84 17.78
N MET A 141 -1.52 -6.65 16.45
CA MET A 141 -0.37 -6.08 15.75
C MET A 141 -0.03 -4.68 16.30
N LEU A 142 -1.04 -3.82 16.48
CA LEU A 142 -0.84 -2.48 17.02
C LEU A 142 -0.30 -2.53 18.45
N TRP A 143 -0.84 -3.43 19.29
CA TRP A 143 -0.47 -3.56 20.69
C TRP A 143 0.96 -4.07 20.89
N HIS A 144 1.38 -5.06 20.09
CA HIS A 144 2.70 -5.69 20.21
C HIS A 144 3.77 -5.00 19.36
N GLY A 145 3.38 -4.36 18.25
CA GLY A 145 4.31 -3.69 17.33
C GLY A 145 4.61 -2.24 17.68
N PHE A 146 3.74 -1.56 18.44
CA PHE A 146 3.91 -0.15 18.76
C PHE A 146 3.79 0.11 20.26
N PRO A 147 4.45 1.17 20.79
CA PRO A 147 4.39 1.50 22.21
C PRO A 147 3.06 2.18 22.58
N VAL A 148 1.93 1.48 22.42
CA VAL A 148 0.56 2.03 22.52
C VAL A 148 0.33 2.76 23.84
N VAL A 149 0.75 2.18 24.96
CA VAL A 149 0.60 2.80 26.30
C VAL A 149 1.31 4.15 26.37
N THR A 150 2.52 4.24 25.83
CA THR A 150 3.30 5.48 25.76
C THR A 150 2.61 6.50 24.85
N LEU A 151 2.18 6.08 23.66
CA LEU A 151 1.50 6.96 22.69
C LEU A 151 0.19 7.53 23.27
N LEU A 152 -0.62 6.70 23.93
CA LEU A 152 -1.86 7.14 24.59
C LEU A 152 -1.57 8.06 25.79
N SER A 153 -0.51 7.81 26.54
CA SER A 153 -0.09 8.67 27.66
C SER A 153 0.37 10.04 27.16
N VAL A 154 1.15 10.09 26.08
CA VAL A 154 1.56 11.34 25.41
C VAL A 154 0.34 12.10 24.89
N TRP A 155 -0.58 11.41 24.20
CA TRP A 155 -1.82 12.01 23.71
C TRP A 155 -2.66 12.62 24.85
N GLY A 156 -2.88 11.87 25.93
CA GLY A 156 -3.61 12.34 27.11
C GLY A 156 -2.94 13.54 27.79
N GLY A 157 -1.61 13.48 27.96
CA GLY A 157 -0.80 14.55 28.54
C GLY A 157 -0.86 15.85 27.72
N LEU A 158 -0.66 15.76 26.40
CA LEU A 158 -0.76 16.91 25.49
C LEU A 158 -2.17 17.49 25.45
N THR A 159 -3.20 16.63 25.47
CA THR A 159 -4.61 17.06 25.55
C THR A 159 -4.88 17.85 26.85
N LEU A 160 -4.34 17.40 27.98
CA LEU A 160 -4.46 18.09 29.26
C LEU A 160 -3.75 19.44 29.24
N VAL A 161 -2.51 19.49 28.76
CA VAL A 161 -1.75 20.75 28.61
C VAL A 161 -2.52 21.75 27.75
N TRP A 162 -3.11 21.29 26.65
CA TRP A 162 -3.95 22.12 25.79
C TRP A 162 -5.21 22.64 26.50
N ALA A 163 -5.91 21.79 27.25
CA ALA A 163 -7.08 22.20 28.03
C ALA A 163 -6.72 23.27 29.10
N LEU A 164 -5.56 23.13 29.74
CA LEU A 164 -5.03 24.12 30.69
C LEU A 164 -4.65 25.43 29.99
N LEU A 165 -4.03 25.37 28.81
CA LEU A 165 -3.70 26.54 27.99
C LEU A 165 -4.97 27.31 27.60
N LEU A 166 -6.02 26.63 27.13
CA LEU A 166 -7.30 27.27 26.79
C LEU A 166 -7.98 27.88 28.02
N ARG A 167 -7.87 27.23 29.18
CA ARG A 167 -8.35 27.79 30.46
C ARG A 167 -7.59 29.05 30.83
N TRP A 168 -6.27 29.06 30.66
CA TRP A 168 -5.41 30.22 30.89
C TRP A 168 -5.72 31.37 29.92
N LEU A 169 -5.85 31.08 28.62
CA LEU A 169 -6.21 32.05 27.58
C LEU A 169 -7.58 32.69 27.85
N ASP A 170 -8.59 31.89 28.20
CA ASP A 170 -9.90 32.41 28.61
C ASP A 170 -9.77 33.33 29.83
N GLY A 171 -9.00 32.94 30.84
CA GLY A 171 -8.72 33.77 32.01
C GLY A 171 -8.05 35.11 31.68
N ARG A 172 -7.13 35.13 30.69
CA ARG A 172 -6.47 36.36 30.20
C ARG A 172 -7.38 37.24 29.33
N CYS A 173 -8.31 36.63 28.61
CA CYS A 173 -9.22 37.34 27.70
C CYS A 173 -10.51 37.79 28.39
N ARG A 174 -10.80 37.34 29.61
CA ARG A 174 -11.96 37.82 30.36
C ARG A 174 -11.78 39.28 30.77
N PRO A 175 -12.87 40.07 30.84
CA PRO A 175 -12.81 41.41 31.38
C PRO A 175 -12.29 41.33 32.82
N ARG A 176 -11.14 41.97 33.11
CA ARG A 176 -10.67 42.11 34.48
C ARG A 176 -11.68 42.99 35.23
N GLY A 177 -12.28 42.45 36.28
CA GLY A 177 -13.11 43.24 37.18
C GLY A 177 -12.24 44.33 37.77
N ALA A 178 -12.54 45.60 37.45
CA ALA A 178 -12.12 46.68 38.31
C ALA A 178 -12.76 46.41 39.67
N SER A 179 -11.96 45.96 40.63
CA SER A 179 -12.26 46.09 42.04
C SER A 179 -12.31 47.59 42.35
N GLN A 180 -13.41 48.25 41.98
CA GLN A 180 -13.75 49.56 42.50
C GLN A 180 -15.22 49.86 42.19
N MET A 181 -15.99 49.77 43.27
CA MET A 181 -17.22 50.49 43.56
C MET A 181 -17.37 51.80 42.76
N ARG A 182 -17.91 51.71 41.53
CA ARG A 182 -18.45 52.86 40.80
C ARG A 182 -19.55 52.35 39.88
N ARG A 183 -20.79 52.71 40.20
CA ARG A 183 -21.96 52.60 39.32
C ARG A 183 -21.71 53.44 38.07
N SER A 184 -20.96 52.92 37.11
CA SER A 184 -21.00 53.42 35.73
C SER A 184 -22.22 52.79 35.06
N PRO A 185 -23.01 53.55 34.29
CA PRO A 185 -24.11 52.98 33.52
C PRO A 185 -23.56 51.88 32.62
N ALA A 186 -24.22 50.72 32.63
CA ALA A 186 -23.87 49.60 31.77
C ALA A 186 -23.81 50.11 30.33
N ARG A 187 -22.63 50.09 29.70
CA ARG A 187 -22.51 50.40 28.28
C ARG A 187 -23.47 49.48 27.52
N PRO A 188 -24.33 50.00 26.62
CA PRO A 188 -25.26 49.16 25.89
C PRO A 188 -24.48 48.08 25.14
N PRO A 189 -25.02 46.85 25.04
CA PRO A 189 -24.39 45.81 24.24
C PRO A 189 -24.18 46.35 22.82
N LEU A 190 -23.00 46.08 22.26
CA LEU A 190 -22.64 46.53 20.92
C LEU A 190 -23.79 46.22 19.94
N ALA A 191 -24.20 47.25 19.18
CA ALA A 191 -25.35 47.15 18.30
C ALA A 191 -25.19 45.98 17.32
N TRP A 192 -26.31 45.35 16.97
CA TRP A 192 -26.33 44.12 16.17
C TRP A 192 -25.62 44.27 14.81
N HIS A 193 -25.64 45.47 14.21
CA HIS A 193 -24.97 45.76 12.94
C HIS A 193 -23.43 45.64 13.04
N TRP A 194 -22.81 46.01 14.17
CA TRP A 194 -21.36 45.83 14.35
C TRP A 194 -20.97 44.36 14.52
N ARG A 195 -21.84 43.55 15.13
CA ARG A 195 -21.67 42.09 15.19
C ARG A 195 -21.82 41.46 13.80
N GLY A 196 -22.79 41.91 13.02
CA GLY A 196 -22.97 41.52 11.62
C GLY A 196 -21.76 41.86 10.75
N ALA A 197 -21.26 43.10 10.84
CA ALA A 197 -20.06 43.52 10.12
C ALA A 197 -18.82 42.71 10.54
N THR A 198 -18.66 42.43 11.84
CA THR A 198 -17.56 41.59 12.33
C THR A 198 -17.64 40.17 11.77
N LEU A 199 -18.83 39.58 11.75
CA LEU A 199 -19.01 38.26 11.17
C LEU A 199 -18.72 38.25 9.67
N LEU A 200 -19.15 39.28 8.93
CA LEU A 200 -18.83 39.40 7.51
C LEU A 200 -17.31 39.39 7.29
N VAL A 201 -16.55 40.13 8.09
CA VAL A 201 -15.08 40.11 8.04
C VAL A 201 -14.52 38.72 8.38
N LEU A 202 -15.04 38.05 9.41
CA LEU A 202 -14.64 36.67 9.74
C LEU A 202 -14.92 35.70 8.59
N VAL A 203 -16.08 35.81 7.94
CA VAL A 203 -16.45 34.99 6.78
C VAL A 203 -15.51 35.26 5.61
N LEU A 204 -15.17 36.51 5.30
CA LEU A 204 -14.22 36.84 4.24
C LEU A 204 -12.83 36.25 4.53
N ILE A 205 -12.34 36.36 5.76
CA ILE A 205 -11.08 35.73 6.19
C ILE A 205 -11.18 34.21 6.06
N SER A 206 -12.28 33.61 6.51
CA SER A 206 -12.51 32.16 6.41
C SER A 206 -12.58 31.69 4.96
N VAL A 207 -13.15 32.46 4.04
CA VAL A 207 -13.18 32.12 2.61
C VAL A 207 -11.76 32.10 2.04
N VAL A 208 -10.94 33.12 2.33
CA VAL A 208 -9.55 33.17 1.86
C VAL A 208 -8.72 32.04 2.48
N ALA A 209 -8.86 31.79 3.78
CA ALA A 209 -8.16 30.72 4.49
C ALA A 209 -8.60 29.31 4.04
N ALA A 210 -9.90 29.08 3.86
CA ALA A 210 -10.45 27.81 3.37
C ALA A 210 -10.07 27.54 1.90
N ARG A 211 -9.92 28.60 1.10
CA ARG A 211 -9.42 28.51 -0.27
C ARG A 211 -7.92 28.18 -0.31
N GLY A 212 -7.12 28.70 0.61
CA GLY A 212 -5.69 28.39 0.75
C GLY A 212 -4.79 28.89 -0.39
N THR A 213 -5.34 29.59 -1.38
CA THR A 213 -4.62 30.18 -2.52
C THR A 213 -5.32 31.44 -3.03
N LEU A 214 -4.52 32.41 -3.47
CA LEU A 214 -5.00 33.63 -4.17
C LEU A 214 -4.97 33.49 -5.69
N ARG A 215 -4.47 32.37 -6.22
CA ARG A 215 -4.43 32.10 -7.66
C ARG A 215 -5.86 31.95 -8.22
N GLN A 216 -6.06 32.31 -9.48
CA GLN A 216 -7.29 31.98 -10.21
C GLN A 216 -7.39 30.45 -10.36
N GLY A 217 -8.60 29.88 -10.25
CA GLY A 217 -8.83 28.43 -10.35
C GLY A 217 -9.49 27.79 -9.11
N PRO A 218 -9.36 26.47 -8.93
CA PRO A 218 -9.95 25.77 -7.79
C PRO A 218 -9.28 26.14 -6.45
N PRO A 219 -9.93 25.85 -5.30
CA PRO A 219 -9.30 25.88 -3.98
C PRO A 219 -8.11 24.93 -3.88
N LEU A 220 -7.32 25.08 -2.81
CA LEU A 220 -6.16 24.23 -2.50
C LEU A 220 -6.51 22.73 -2.60
N ARG A 221 -5.75 21.99 -3.41
CA ARG A 221 -5.80 20.53 -3.57
C ARG A 221 -4.55 19.91 -2.94
N TRP A 222 -4.57 18.61 -2.66
CA TRP A 222 -3.42 17.90 -2.10
C TRP A 222 -2.15 18.09 -2.95
N GLY A 223 -2.29 18.10 -4.29
CA GLY A 223 -1.18 18.31 -5.23
C GLY A 223 -0.48 19.66 -5.10
N ASP A 224 -1.13 20.68 -4.53
CA ASP A 224 -0.51 21.98 -4.25
C ASP A 224 0.60 21.90 -3.17
N ALA A 225 0.71 20.79 -2.45
CA ALA A 225 1.83 20.52 -1.54
C ALA A 225 3.10 20.04 -2.26
N PHE A 226 2.96 19.47 -3.47
CA PHE A 226 4.03 18.83 -4.23
C PHE A 226 4.81 19.83 -5.09
N THR A 227 5.62 20.64 -4.40
CA THR A 227 6.35 21.80 -4.98
C THR A 227 7.86 21.59 -5.10
N THR A 228 8.38 20.53 -4.49
CA THR A 228 9.81 20.23 -4.41
C THR A 228 10.09 18.83 -4.97
N ASP A 229 11.37 18.48 -5.16
CA ASP A 229 11.77 17.12 -5.56
C ASP A 229 11.75 16.12 -4.38
N SER A 230 11.64 16.61 -3.14
CA SER A 230 11.55 15.75 -1.94
C SER A 230 10.10 15.37 -1.67
N VAL A 231 9.76 14.09 -1.85
CA VAL A 231 8.43 13.57 -1.50
C VAL A 231 8.14 13.74 -0.03
N PHE A 232 9.09 13.44 0.86
CA PHE A 232 8.89 13.63 2.29
C PHE A 232 8.50 15.07 2.64
N ILE A 233 9.17 16.08 2.08
CA ILE A 233 8.85 17.49 2.35
C ILE A 233 7.52 17.91 1.73
N ASN A 234 7.20 17.43 0.53
CA ASN A 234 5.90 17.66 -0.09
C ASN A 234 4.77 17.08 0.77
N GLN A 235 4.92 15.81 1.20
CA GLN A 235 4.00 15.13 2.08
C GLN A 235 3.88 15.83 3.43
N LEU A 236 4.98 16.37 3.99
CA LEU A 236 5.00 17.16 5.22
C LEU A 236 4.10 18.41 5.15
N GLY A 237 3.91 18.95 3.94
CA GLY A 237 3.00 20.05 3.65
C GLY A 237 1.51 19.71 3.80
N LEU A 238 1.14 18.42 3.81
CA LEU A 238 -0.26 18.02 4.03
C LEU A 238 -0.65 18.07 5.51
N ASN A 239 -1.94 17.88 5.80
CA ASN A 239 -2.49 17.82 7.14
C ASN A 239 -3.26 16.49 7.33
N PRO A 240 -3.01 15.73 8.43
CA PRO A 240 -3.54 14.38 8.57
C PRO A 240 -5.06 14.34 8.65
N ALA A 241 -5.68 15.37 9.24
CA ALA A 241 -7.13 15.44 9.36
C ALA A 241 -7.78 15.66 7.99
N LEU A 242 -7.13 16.41 7.09
CA LEU A 242 -7.63 16.64 5.74
C LEU A 242 -7.44 15.40 4.86
N THR A 243 -6.26 14.78 4.89
CA THR A 243 -5.98 13.58 4.08
C THR A 243 -6.86 12.40 4.52
N LEU A 244 -7.04 12.19 5.82
CA LEU A 244 -7.93 11.14 6.33
C LEU A 244 -9.40 11.43 6.04
N TYR A 245 -9.83 12.70 6.07
CA TYR A 245 -11.18 13.09 5.67
C TYR A 245 -11.44 12.85 4.18
N GLU A 246 -10.51 13.21 3.32
CA GLU A 246 -10.60 12.95 1.87
C GLU A 246 -10.63 11.45 1.59
N ALA A 247 -9.77 10.67 2.25
CA ALA A 247 -9.79 9.21 2.16
C ALA A 247 -11.13 8.60 2.62
N ALA A 248 -11.69 9.05 3.75
CA ALA A 248 -12.98 8.59 4.24
C ALA A 248 -14.10 8.93 3.25
N LYS A 249 -14.09 10.16 2.71
CA LYS A 249 -15.08 10.61 1.72
C LYS A 249 -15.04 9.73 0.47
N ASN A 250 -13.85 9.41 -0.05
CA ASN A 250 -13.68 8.59 -1.25
C ASN A 250 -14.02 7.11 -1.00
N ARG A 251 -13.84 6.61 0.23
CA ARG A 251 -14.21 5.25 0.64
C ARG A 251 -15.73 5.03 0.67
N TYR A 252 -16.47 6.01 1.18
CA TYR A 252 -17.92 5.92 1.42
C TYR A 252 -18.77 6.58 0.33
N SER A 253 -18.17 7.11 -0.73
CA SER A 253 -18.92 7.60 -1.88
C SER A 253 -19.42 6.45 -2.76
N ASP A 254 -20.70 6.45 -3.12
CA ASP A 254 -21.33 5.45 -4.00
C ASP A 254 -20.80 5.45 -5.44
N HIS A 255 -19.95 6.42 -5.79
CA HIS A 255 -19.41 6.58 -7.14
C HIS A 255 -18.11 5.80 -7.27
N ARG A 256 -18.02 4.93 -8.28
CA ARG A 256 -16.78 4.23 -8.69
C ARG A 256 -15.76 5.20 -9.34
N ASP A 257 -15.63 6.42 -8.83
CA ASP A 257 -14.68 7.47 -9.29
C ASP A 257 -13.20 7.08 -9.03
N ASN A 258 -12.95 5.89 -8.48
CA ASN A 258 -11.62 5.37 -8.18
C ASN A 258 -11.05 4.48 -9.30
N ALA A 259 -11.87 4.03 -10.26
CA ALA A 259 -11.38 3.28 -11.42
C ALA A 259 -10.61 4.20 -12.38
N TRP A 260 -9.67 3.64 -13.16
CA TRP A 260 -8.93 4.40 -14.15
C TRP A 260 -9.86 4.93 -15.24
N GLU A 261 -9.84 6.24 -15.48
CA GLU A 261 -10.63 6.88 -16.53
C GLU A 261 -10.02 6.59 -17.91
N ALA A 262 -10.87 6.24 -18.88
CA ALA A 262 -10.43 6.03 -20.26
C ALA A 262 -10.00 7.37 -20.89
N VAL A 263 -8.76 7.43 -21.37
CA VAL A 263 -8.17 8.65 -21.96
C VAL A 263 -7.98 8.50 -23.48
N LEU A 264 -7.75 7.28 -23.96
CA LEU A 264 -7.47 6.98 -25.36
C LEU A 264 -8.71 6.39 -26.06
N PRO A 265 -8.85 6.55 -27.40
CA PRO A 265 -9.81 5.77 -28.19
C PRO A 265 -9.62 4.26 -27.95
N GLU A 266 -10.72 3.51 -27.84
CA GLU A 266 -10.68 2.08 -27.46
C GLU A 266 -9.79 1.23 -28.39
N ASP A 267 -9.93 1.40 -29.70
CA ASP A 267 -9.14 0.67 -30.70
C ASP A 267 -7.65 0.99 -30.59
N GLU A 268 -7.32 2.25 -30.28
CA GLU A 268 -5.94 2.69 -30.09
C GLU A 268 -5.34 2.07 -28.82
N ALA A 269 -6.06 2.15 -27.70
CA ALA A 269 -5.62 1.57 -26.42
C ALA A 269 -5.40 0.06 -26.55
N LEU A 270 -6.29 -0.64 -27.24
CA LEU A 270 -6.19 -2.07 -27.51
C LEU A 270 -4.97 -2.39 -28.37
N ALA A 271 -4.75 -1.66 -29.46
CA ALA A 271 -3.61 -1.87 -30.35
C ALA A 271 -2.27 -1.69 -29.62
N VAL A 272 -2.13 -0.62 -28.83
CA VAL A 272 -0.91 -0.35 -28.04
C VAL A 272 -0.69 -1.40 -26.96
N THR A 273 -1.77 -1.83 -26.30
CA THR A 273 -1.68 -2.89 -25.28
C THR A 273 -1.22 -4.22 -25.88
N ARG A 274 -1.74 -4.57 -27.07
CA ARG A 274 -1.30 -5.77 -27.80
C ARG A 274 0.15 -5.66 -28.28
N GLU A 275 0.58 -4.48 -28.73
CA GLU A 275 1.98 -4.23 -29.09
C GLU A 275 2.93 -4.42 -27.91
N LEU A 276 2.52 -3.98 -26.71
CA LEU A 276 3.30 -4.20 -25.49
C LEU A 276 3.40 -5.68 -25.12
N LEU A 277 2.27 -6.40 -25.20
CA LEU A 277 2.15 -7.73 -24.59
C LEU A 277 2.49 -8.88 -25.52
N LEU A 278 2.17 -8.81 -26.82
CA LEU A 278 2.38 -9.91 -27.75
C LEU A 278 3.83 -9.94 -28.24
N THR A 279 4.46 -11.10 -28.14
CA THR A 279 5.82 -11.37 -28.63
C THR A 279 5.79 -12.20 -29.92
N GLY A 280 6.95 -12.43 -30.53
CA GLY A 280 7.04 -13.30 -31.71
C GLY A 280 6.67 -14.77 -31.47
N ASN A 281 6.56 -15.19 -30.20
CA ASN A 281 6.17 -16.54 -29.80
C ASN A 281 4.67 -16.66 -29.45
N ASP A 282 3.92 -15.57 -29.64
CA ASP A 282 2.49 -15.51 -29.35
C ASP A 282 1.67 -15.46 -30.65
N GLN A 283 0.60 -16.24 -30.70
CA GLN A 283 -0.45 -16.10 -31.70
C GLN A 283 -1.73 -15.64 -31.02
N LEU A 284 -2.25 -14.47 -31.40
CA LEU A 284 -3.52 -13.97 -30.87
C LEU A 284 -4.65 -14.96 -31.20
N ALA A 285 -5.43 -15.32 -30.18
CA ALA A 285 -6.52 -16.29 -30.26
C ALA A 285 -7.82 -15.65 -29.74
N ASP A 286 -8.93 -15.89 -30.45
CA ASP A 286 -10.27 -15.41 -30.10
C ASP A 286 -10.32 -13.93 -29.64
N PRO A 287 -9.85 -12.98 -30.48
CA PRO A 287 -9.69 -11.57 -30.09
C PRO A 287 -10.97 -10.86 -29.69
N GLU A 288 -12.14 -11.45 -29.98
CA GLU A 288 -13.47 -11.02 -29.54
C GLU A 288 -13.81 -11.43 -28.11
N LEU A 289 -13.16 -12.47 -27.56
CA LEU A 289 -13.42 -12.95 -26.20
C LEU A 289 -12.61 -12.19 -25.15
N ALA A 290 -11.39 -11.78 -25.50
CA ALA A 290 -10.50 -11.06 -24.60
C ALA A 290 -9.46 -10.21 -25.34
N ALA A 291 -9.00 -9.15 -24.66
CA ALA A 291 -8.02 -8.22 -25.23
C ALA A 291 -6.69 -8.91 -25.59
N VAL A 292 -6.22 -9.86 -24.77
CA VAL A 292 -4.88 -10.46 -24.87
C VAL A 292 -4.91 -11.99 -24.73
N ARG A 293 -5.94 -12.65 -25.27
CA ARG A 293 -5.95 -14.12 -25.34
C ARG A 293 -5.04 -14.59 -26.47
N ARG A 294 -4.12 -15.50 -26.15
CA ARG A 294 -3.06 -15.94 -27.07
C ARG A 294 -2.65 -17.38 -26.83
N ASP A 295 -2.25 -18.04 -27.91
CA ASP A 295 -1.52 -19.30 -27.89
C ASP A 295 -0.03 -18.98 -27.81
N TYR A 296 0.56 -19.23 -26.65
CA TYR A 296 1.98 -19.12 -26.42
C TYR A 296 2.66 -20.45 -26.71
N ARG A 297 3.66 -20.40 -27.60
CA ARG A 297 4.51 -21.56 -27.89
C ARG A 297 5.93 -21.25 -27.43
N ALA A 298 6.30 -21.86 -26.30
CA ALA A 298 7.65 -21.75 -25.76
C ALA A 298 8.70 -22.18 -26.81
N PRO A 299 9.76 -21.39 -27.04
CA PRO A 299 10.88 -21.84 -27.86
C PRO A 299 11.49 -23.10 -27.27
N GLU A 300 11.75 -24.13 -28.08
CA GLU A 300 12.35 -25.38 -27.57
C GLU A 300 13.71 -25.11 -26.90
N ALA A 301 14.46 -24.15 -27.44
CA ALA A 301 15.73 -23.67 -26.88
C ALA A 301 15.58 -22.84 -25.58
N ALA A 302 14.36 -22.58 -25.10
CA ALA A 302 14.08 -21.92 -23.83
C ALA A 302 13.60 -22.89 -22.73
N ARG A 303 13.39 -24.17 -23.09
CA ARG A 303 12.96 -25.22 -22.16
C ARG A 303 14.12 -25.65 -21.25
N LEU A 304 13.80 -26.01 -20.01
CA LEU A 304 14.72 -26.64 -19.07
C LEU A 304 14.29 -28.08 -18.77
N PRO A 305 15.20 -28.97 -18.33
CA PRO A 305 14.87 -30.34 -17.93
C PRO A 305 14.24 -30.38 -16.54
N VAL A 306 13.13 -29.66 -16.37
CA VAL A 306 12.35 -29.54 -15.13
C VAL A 306 10.95 -30.08 -15.32
N ARG A 307 10.41 -30.66 -14.26
CA ARG A 307 9.03 -31.19 -14.19
C ARG A 307 8.21 -30.53 -13.09
N ASN A 308 8.88 -30.02 -12.05
CA ASN A 308 8.24 -29.39 -10.90
C ASN A 308 8.53 -27.90 -10.84
N VAL A 309 7.68 -27.16 -10.14
CA VAL A 309 7.85 -25.73 -9.90
C VAL A 309 7.68 -25.43 -8.41
N VAL A 310 8.59 -24.67 -7.82
CA VAL A 310 8.44 -24.15 -6.45
C VAL A 310 8.59 -22.64 -6.50
N VAL A 311 7.50 -21.92 -6.31
CA VAL A 311 7.51 -20.47 -6.16
C VAL A 311 7.67 -20.15 -4.68
N ILE A 312 8.70 -19.39 -4.34
CA ILE A 312 9.00 -18.93 -2.98
C ILE A 312 8.80 -17.42 -2.96
N LEU A 313 7.66 -17.00 -2.42
CA LEU A 313 7.28 -15.61 -2.25
C LEU A 313 7.82 -15.10 -0.91
N MET A 314 8.82 -14.22 -0.98
CA MET A 314 9.54 -13.69 0.17
C MET A 314 8.92 -12.36 0.62
N GLU A 315 8.28 -12.38 1.80
CA GLU A 315 7.64 -11.21 2.44
C GLU A 315 8.62 -10.05 2.64
N SER A 316 8.23 -8.87 2.14
CA SER A 316 8.95 -7.59 2.31
C SER A 316 10.44 -7.69 1.93
N PHE A 317 10.81 -8.53 0.96
CA PHE A 317 12.20 -8.84 0.64
C PHE A 317 12.81 -7.82 -0.35
N ALA A 318 13.05 -6.61 0.15
CA ALA A 318 13.45 -5.45 -0.64
C ALA A 318 14.84 -5.59 -1.29
N GLY A 319 14.91 -5.38 -2.61
CA GLY A 319 16.15 -5.47 -3.39
C GLY A 319 17.27 -4.52 -2.94
N ARG A 320 16.90 -3.37 -2.34
CA ARG A 320 17.84 -2.39 -1.76
C ARG A 320 18.80 -2.99 -0.73
N TYR A 321 18.38 -4.04 -0.01
CA TYR A 321 19.17 -4.67 1.04
C TYR A 321 19.77 -6.02 0.62
N VAL A 322 19.59 -6.42 -0.64
CA VAL A 322 20.13 -7.66 -1.19
C VAL A 322 21.55 -7.46 -1.70
N GLY A 323 22.51 -8.22 -1.19
CA GLY A 323 23.92 -8.08 -1.56
C GLY A 323 24.20 -8.42 -3.02
N ALA A 324 23.57 -9.46 -3.55
CA ALA A 324 23.68 -9.83 -4.97
C ALA A 324 23.13 -8.76 -5.92
N LEU A 325 22.26 -7.87 -5.45
CA LEU A 325 21.75 -6.70 -6.19
C LEU A 325 22.57 -5.44 -5.93
N GLY A 326 23.66 -5.52 -5.16
CA GLY A 326 24.63 -4.44 -4.96
C GLY A 326 24.64 -3.82 -3.56
N SER A 327 23.80 -4.27 -2.63
CA SER A 327 23.86 -3.81 -1.23
C SER A 327 25.19 -4.17 -0.58
N ARG A 328 25.70 -3.29 0.28
CA ARG A 328 26.89 -3.53 1.11
C ARG A 328 26.56 -3.81 2.58
N ASP A 329 25.27 -3.92 2.90
CA ASP A 329 24.76 -4.00 4.27
C ASP A 329 24.92 -5.41 4.89
N GLY A 330 25.18 -6.43 4.07
CA GLY A 330 25.38 -7.81 4.54
C GLY A 330 24.13 -8.40 5.19
N ILE A 331 22.95 -8.11 4.64
CA ILE A 331 21.66 -8.59 5.17
C ILE A 331 21.33 -9.99 4.65
N THR A 332 21.68 -10.32 3.40
CA THR A 332 21.21 -11.53 2.70
C THR A 332 22.31 -12.52 2.25
N PRO A 333 23.25 -12.94 3.11
CA PRO A 333 24.38 -13.76 2.70
C PRO A 333 24.00 -15.13 2.10
N HIS A 334 22.84 -15.71 2.45
CA HIS A 334 22.40 -16.98 1.89
C HIS A 334 21.80 -16.82 0.49
N PHE A 335 20.93 -15.84 0.29
CA PHE A 335 20.41 -15.46 -1.03
C PHE A 335 21.55 -15.08 -1.96
N ASP A 336 22.55 -14.34 -1.48
CA ASP A 336 23.70 -13.93 -2.28
C ASP A 336 24.49 -15.14 -2.82
N ARG A 337 24.62 -16.19 -2.01
CA ARG A 337 25.22 -17.47 -2.43
C ARG A 337 24.35 -18.19 -3.46
N LEU A 338 23.03 -18.25 -3.22
CA LEU A 338 22.07 -18.88 -4.12
C LEU A 338 22.02 -18.17 -5.49
N ALA A 339 22.18 -16.85 -5.52
CA ALA A 339 22.26 -16.07 -6.75
C ALA A 339 23.44 -16.50 -7.65
N GLY A 340 24.52 -17.02 -7.06
CA GLY A 340 25.65 -17.59 -7.81
C GLY A 340 25.37 -18.97 -8.43
N GLU A 341 24.30 -19.64 -8.00
CA GLU A 341 23.89 -20.96 -8.50
C GLU A 341 22.72 -20.87 -9.50
N GLY A 342 22.18 -19.67 -9.74
CA GLY A 342 21.00 -19.45 -10.56
C GLY A 342 21.09 -18.22 -11.46
N LEU A 343 19.93 -17.84 -11.99
CA LEU A 343 19.74 -16.68 -12.86
C LEU A 343 19.04 -15.56 -12.09
N LEU A 344 19.78 -14.49 -11.77
CA LEU A 344 19.28 -13.32 -11.08
C LEU A 344 18.79 -12.25 -12.06
N PHE A 345 17.57 -11.76 -11.86
CA PHE A 345 17.05 -10.59 -12.55
C PHE A 345 17.33 -9.33 -11.73
N GLU A 346 18.07 -8.40 -12.31
CA GLU A 346 18.57 -7.22 -11.60
C GLU A 346 17.58 -6.06 -11.62
N ARG A 347 16.68 -6.03 -12.61
CA ARG A 347 15.66 -4.99 -12.79
C ARG A 347 14.25 -5.57 -12.69
N PHE A 348 13.99 -6.24 -11.58
CA PHE A 348 12.68 -6.83 -11.30
C PHE A 348 11.89 -6.02 -10.27
N PHE A 349 10.61 -5.79 -10.52
CA PHE A 349 9.79 -4.89 -9.70
C PHE A 349 8.45 -5.52 -9.31
N ALA A 350 8.04 -5.31 -8.07
CA ALA A 350 6.71 -5.63 -7.61
C ALA A 350 5.67 -4.77 -8.34
N ASN A 351 4.47 -5.31 -8.57
CA ASN A 351 3.37 -4.53 -9.15
C ASN A 351 2.66 -3.65 -8.10
N GLY A 352 2.98 -3.83 -6.82
CA GLY A 352 2.40 -3.13 -5.68
C GLY A 352 3.38 -2.99 -4.51
N THR A 353 2.89 -2.46 -3.40
CA THR A 353 3.68 -2.22 -2.17
C THR A 353 3.16 -2.98 -0.96
N HIS A 354 2.31 -3.98 -1.17
CA HIS A 354 1.72 -4.86 -0.16
C HIS A 354 1.64 -6.30 -0.67
N THR A 355 1.70 -7.26 0.25
CA THR A 355 1.71 -8.71 0.01
C THR A 355 0.62 -9.17 -0.96
N HIS A 356 -0.65 -8.82 -0.71
CA HIS A 356 -1.78 -9.23 -1.57
C HIS A 356 -1.63 -8.76 -3.03
N GLN A 357 -1.02 -7.60 -3.27
CA GLN A 357 -0.80 -7.06 -4.62
C GLN A 357 0.29 -7.84 -5.34
N GLY A 358 1.40 -8.10 -4.63
CA GLY A 358 2.53 -8.81 -5.21
C GLY A 358 2.26 -10.28 -5.44
N MET A 359 1.59 -10.91 -4.48
CA MET A 359 1.08 -12.27 -4.55
C MET A 359 0.10 -12.45 -5.71
N PHE A 360 -0.91 -11.57 -5.81
CA PHE A 360 -1.87 -11.59 -6.91
C PHE A 360 -1.17 -11.48 -8.26
N ALA A 361 -0.29 -10.49 -8.44
CA ALA A 361 0.40 -10.30 -9.72
C ALA A 361 1.29 -11.49 -10.09
N SER A 362 2.05 -12.02 -9.12
CA SER A 362 2.98 -13.14 -9.30
C SER A 362 2.26 -14.42 -9.74
N MET A 363 1.09 -14.68 -9.16
CA MET A 363 0.41 -15.97 -9.31
C MET A 363 -0.78 -15.93 -10.26
N ALA A 364 -1.43 -14.77 -10.44
CA ALA A 364 -2.58 -14.61 -11.33
C ALA A 364 -2.22 -14.04 -12.71
N CYS A 365 -0.98 -13.54 -12.89
CA CYS A 365 -0.53 -12.88 -14.10
C CYS A 365 -1.45 -11.72 -14.54
N PHE A 366 -1.79 -10.85 -13.59
CA PHE A 366 -2.59 -9.66 -13.86
C PHE A 366 -2.10 -8.50 -12.98
N PRO A 367 -2.04 -7.26 -13.50
CA PRO A 367 -1.45 -6.12 -12.79
C PRO A 367 -2.34 -5.63 -11.63
N ASN A 368 -1.71 -4.93 -10.68
CA ASN A 368 -2.42 -4.10 -9.71
C ASN A 368 -2.97 -2.84 -10.40
N LEU A 369 -4.26 -2.53 -10.23
CA LEU A 369 -4.94 -1.45 -10.96
C LEU A 369 -5.47 -0.36 -10.04
N PRO A 370 -5.47 0.93 -10.46
CA PRO A 370 -6.14 2.01 -9.73
C PRO A 370 -7.59 1.68 -9.41
N GLY A 371 -7.98 1.86 -8.14
CA GLY A 371 -9.32 1.55 -7.64
C GLY A 371 -9.55 0.09 -7.20
N PHE A 372 -8.59 -0.81 -7.44
CA PHE A 372 -8.68 -2.24 -7.11
C PHE A 372 -7.56 -2.70 -6.17
N GLU A 373 -7.35 -1.99 -5.06
CA GLU A 373 -6.26 -2.33 -4.12
C GLU A 373 -6.36 -3.78 -3.61
N TYR A 374 -7.51 -4.16 -3.04
CA TYR A 374 -7.76 -5.47 -2.42
C TYR A 374 -8.54 -6.39 -3.36
N LEU A 375 -8.02 -6.57 -4.58
CA LEU A 375 -8.72 -7.30 -5.64
C LEU A 375 -9.17 -8.71 -5.21
N MET A 376 -8.34 -9.42 -4.42
CA MET A 376 -8.63 -10.77 -3.91
C MET A 376 -9.88 -10.86 -3.03
N GLN A 377 -10.34 -9.73 -2.45
CA GLN A 377 -11.54 -9.67 -1.61
C GLN A 377 -12.75 -9.05 -2.32
N SER A 378 -12.54 -8.50 -3.51
CA SER A 378 -13.59 -7.89 -4.32
C SER A 378 -14.30 -8.91 -5.23
N PRO A 379 -15.51 -8.62 -5.71
CA PRO A 379 -16.19 -9.49 -6.69
C PRO A 379 -15.35 -9.81 -7.93
N GLU A 380 -14.56 -8.84 -8.40
CA GLU A 380 -13.68 -8.97 -9.55
C GLU A 380 -12.53 -9.98 -9.31
N GLY A 381 -12.17 -10.26 -8.04
CA GLY A 381 -11.25 -11.34 -7.67
C GLY A 381 -11.79 -12.75 -7.99
N GLY A 382 -13.09 -12.87 -8.25
CA GLY A 382 -13.73 -14.12 -8.72
C GLY A 382 -13.42 -14.48 -10.18
N ASN A 383 -12.80 -13.58 -10.96
CA ASN A 383 -12.37 -13.88 -12.31
C ASN A 383 -11.34 -15.03 -12.29
N ARG A 384 -11.42 -15.95 -13.27
CA ARG A 384 -10.51 -17.10 -13.40
C ARG A 384 -9.27 -16.72 -14.21
N PHE A 385 -8.38 -15.95 -13.61
CA PHE A 385 -7.18 -15.45 -14.28
C PHE A 385 -6.31 -16.60 -14.83
N SER A 386 -5.56 -16.35 -15.90
CA SER A 386 -4.59 -17.30 -16.44
C SER A 386 -3.29 -17.33 -15.62
N GLY A 387 -3.47 -17.52 -14.32
CA GLY A 387 -2.41 -17.66 -13.34
C GLY A 387 -1.79 -19.05 -13.31
N LEU A 388 -0.72 -19.18 -12.54
CA LEU A 388 -0.03 -20.46 -12.36
C LEU A 388 -0.96 -21.57 -11.82
N PRO A 389 -1.82 -21.32 -10.80
CA PRO A 389 -2.74 -22.36 -10.33
C PRO A 389 -3.71 -22.83 -11.42
N GLN A 390 -4.23 -21.90 -12.22
CA GLN A 390 -5.20 -22.22 -13.27
C GLN A 390 -4.56 -23.02 -14.41
N LEU A 391 -3.35 -22.64 -14.83
CA LEU A 391 -2.63 -23.24 -15.94
C LEU A 391 -2.02 -24.61 -15.58
N LEU A 392 -1.46 -24.76 -14.38
CA LEU A 392 -0.82 -26.02 -13.96
C LEU A 392 -1.83 -27.07 -13.49
N SER A 393 -2.95 -26.66 -12.87
CA SER A 393 -4.04 -27.60 -12.59
C SER A 393 -4.67 -28.12 -13.89
N ALA A 394 -4.68 -27.34 -14.98
CA ALA A 394 -5.08 -27.84 -16.32
C ALA A 394 -4.10 -28.86 -16.91
N ARG A 395 -2.85 -28.86 -16.45
CA ARG A 395 -1.80 -29.82 -16.83
C ARG A 395 -1.66 -30.98 -15.83
N ALA A 396 -2.63 -31.15 -14.93
CA ALA A 396 -2.67 -32.20 -13.91
C ALA A 396 -1.45 -32.20 -12.98
N PHE A 397 -0.93 -31.02 -12.63
CA PHE A 397 0.07 -30.91 -11.57
C PHE A 397 -0.61 -31.05 -10.20
N ASN A 398 0.04 -31.78 -9.30
CA ASN A 398 -0.29 -31.69 -7.87
C ASN A 398 0.09 -30.33 -7.32
N ASP A 399 -0.66 -29.84 -6.34
CA ASP A 399 -0.46 -28.52 -5.77
C ASP A 399 -0.29 -28.55 -4.25
N VAL A 400 0.47 -27.60 -3.72
CA VAL A 400 0.49 -27.28 -2.30
C VAL A 400 0.86 -25.82 -2.07
N TYR A 401 0.07 -25.13 -1.25
CA TYR A 401 0.39 -23.83 -0.71
C TYR A 401 0.77 -23.98 0.77
N VAL A 402 2.02 -23.69 1.11
CA VAL A 402 2.52 -23.67 2.48
C VAL A 402 2.75 -22.22 2.92
N TYR A 403 2.13 -21.83 4.04
CA TYR A 403 2.15 -20.47 4.56
C TYR A 403 2.27 -20.46 6.09
N ASN A 404 3.06 -19.52 6.61
CA ASN A 404 3.22 -19.31 8.05
C ASN A 404 1.91 -18.95 8.77
N GLY A 405 1.01 -18.24 8.10
CA GLY A 405 -0.15 -17.57 8.70
C GLY A 405 -1.50 -18.23 8.41
N ASP A 406 -2.58 -17.46 8.62
CA ASP A 406 -3.94 -17.89 8.33
C ASP A 406 -4.35 -17.49 6.90
N PHE A 407 -4.83 -18.44 6.10
CA PHE A 407 -5.31 -18.18 4.74
C PHE A 407 -6.63 -17.40 4.67
N ALA A 408 -7.32 -17.21 5.79
CA ALA A 408 -8.46 -16.29 5.87
C ALA A 408 -8.02 -14.83 5.70
N TRP A 409 -6.79 -14.50 6.11
CA TRP A 409 -6.22 -13.17 5.89
C TRP A 409 -6.09 -12.89 4.39
N ASP A 410 -6.46 -11.68 3.96
CA ASP A 410 -6.53 -11.27 2.55
C ASP A 410 -7.38 -12.16 1.62
N ASN A 411 -8.24 -13.03 2.19
CA ASN A 411 -9.03 -14.01 1.44
C ASN A 411 -8.18 -14.94 0.55
N GLN A 412 -6.98 -15.31 0.99
CA GLN A 412 -6.06 -16.13 0.20
C GLN A 412 -6.66 -17.50 -0.19
N ALA A 413 -7.25 -18.23 0.77
CA ALA A 413 -7.87 -19.53 0.49
C ALA A 413 -9.03 -19.41 -0.51
N GLY A 414 -9.89 -18.39 -0.36
CA GLY A 414 -11.02 -18.17 -1.26
C GLY A 414 -10.57 -17.82 -2.68
N PHE A 415 -9.60 -16.92 -2.80
CA PHE A 415 -9.06 -16.50 -4.09
C PHE A 415 -8.32 -17.65 -4.79
N PHE A 416 -7.32 -18.26 -4.17
CA PHE A 416 -6.51 -19.30 -4.80
C PHE A 416 -7.27 -20.61 -4.99
N GLY A 417 -8.23 -20.92 -4.12
CA GLY A 417 -9.18 -22.00 -4.34
C GLY A 417 -9.99 -21.80 -5.63
N ASN A 418 -10.44 -20.56 -5.90
CA ASN A 418 -11.12 -20.23 -7.15
C ASN A 418 -10.19 -20.34 -8.38
N GLN A 419 -8.89 -20.04 -8.22
CA GLN A 419 -7.89 -20.19 -9.30
C GLN A 419 -7.46 -21.64 -9.55
N GLY A 420 -7.75 -22.58 -8.64
CA GLY A 420 -7.48 -24.01 -8.84
C GLY A 420 -6.44 -24.64 -7.92
N MET A 421 -6.00 -23.93 -6.87
CA MET A 421 -5.25 -24.52 -5.75
C MET A 421 -6.20 -25.36 -4.89
N THR A 422 -5.78 -26.55 -4.48
CA THR A 422 -6.61 -27.49 -3.72
C THR A 422 -6.06 -27.79 -2.33
N ARG A 423 -4.76 -27.61 -2.12
CA ARG A 423 -4.09 -28.00 -0.89
C ARG A 423 -3.44 -26.81 -0.20
N PHE A 424 -3.86 -26.57 1.03
CA PHE A 424 -3.43 -25.46 1.87
C PHE A 424 -2.87 -25.99 3.18
N VAL A 425 -1.68 -25.54 3.56
CA VAL A 425 -1.00 -25.84 4.82
C VAL A 425 -0.68 -24.52 5.49
N GLY A 426 -1.50 -24.15 6.48
CA GLY A 426 -1.45 -22.85 7.15
C GLY A 426 -1.12 -22.98 8.64
N ARG A 427 -1.17 -21.87 9.37
CA ARG A 427 -0.72 -21.79 10.78
C ARG A 427 -1.25 -22.88 11.71
N ASN A 428 -2.47 -23.39 11.46
CA ASN A 428 -3.12 -24.38 12.32
C ASN A 428 -2.69 -25.83 12.02
N ASP A 429 -1.88 -26.05 10.98
CA ASP A 429 -1.39 -27.37 10.55
C ASP A 429 0.01 -27.70 11.09
N TYR A 430 0.65 -26.74 11.78
CA TYR A 430 1.98 -26.89 12.38
C TYR A 430 1.88 -27.49 13.77
N VAL A 431 2.74 -28.48 14.05
CA VAL A 431 2.83 -29.15 15.35
C VAL A 431 4.14 -28.75 16.01
N ASP A 432 4.07 -28.23 17.24
CA ASP A 432 5.21 -27.80 18.06
C ASP A 432 6.23 -26.88 17.31
N PRO A 433 5.78 -25.76 16.70
CA PRO A 433 6.68 -24.85 16.00
C PRO A 433 7.64 -24.16 16.97
N VAL A 434 8.82 -23.77 16.48
CA VAL A 434 9.81 -23.04 17.27
C VAL A 434 9.28 -21.68 17.72
N VAL A 435 8.51 -21.02 16.84
CA VAL A 435 7.77 -19.80 17.18
C VAL A 435 6.32 -19.98 16.79
N ALA A 436 5.41 -19.62 17.69
CA ALA A 436 3.99 -19.47 17.41
C ALA A 436 3.56 -18.06 17.86
N ASP A 437 3.54 -17.12 16.92
CA ASP A 437 3.07 -15.76 17.16
C ASP A 437 1.53 -15.72 17.09
N PRO A 438 0.84 -15.18 18.12
CA PRO A 438 -0.61 -15.10 18.12
C PRO A 438 -1.17 -14.13 17.07
N THR A 439 -0.36 -13.22 16.53
CA THR A 439 -0.81 -12.23 15.54
C THR A 439 -0.75 -12.82 14.14
N TRP A 440 0.41 -13.34 13.73
CA TRP A 440 0.70 -13.69 12.35
C TRP A 440 0.75 -15.20 12.11
N GLY A 441 1.46 -15.96 12.95
CA GLY A 441 1.58 -17.41 12.78
C GLY A 441 2.96 -17.95 13.15
N VAL A 442 3.42 -18.98 12.45
CA VAL A 442 4.69 -19.65 12.76
C VAL A 442 5.89 -18.95 12.10
N SER A 443 7.12 -19.30 12.51
CA SER A 443 8.32 -18.70 11.91
C SER A 443 8.71 -19.28 10.54
N ASP A 444 9.52 -18.56 9.76
CA ASP A 444 9.94 -18.96 8.41
C ASP A 444 10.71 -20.28 8.41
N GLN A 445 11.49 -20.57 9.47
CA GLN A 445 12.17 -21.86 9.58
C GLN A 445 11.16 -23.01 9.74
N ASP A 446 10.07 -22.80 10.49
CA ASP A 446 9.02 -23.82 10.67
C ASP A 446 8.27 -24.02 9.35
N MET A 447 7.94 -22.93 8.65
CA MET A 447 7.32 -22.97 7.33
C MET A 447 8.17 -23.73 6.32
N PHE A 448 9.46 -23.41 6.22
CA PHE A 448 10.35 -24.10 5.28
C PHE A 448 10.63 -25.56 5.65
N ASP A 449 10.77 -25.89 6.94
CA ASP A 449 10.93 -27.28 7.38
C ASP A 449 9.65 -28.09 7.04
N ARG A 450 8.46 -27.49 7.22
CA ARG A 450 7.19 -28.10 6.79
C ARG A 450 7.11 -28.22 5.26
N ALA A 451 7.55 -27.21 4.52
CA ALA A 451 7.54 -27.24 3.06
C ALA A 451 8.34 -28.42 2.50
N VAL A 452 9.53 -28.72 3.05
CA VAL A 452 10.32 -29.89 2.63
C VAL A 452 9.57 -31.20 2.87
N GLN A 453 8.88 -31.32 4.01
CA GLN A 453 8.05 -32.50 4.31
C GLN A 453 6.89 -32.64 3.33
N GLU A 454 6.20 -31.53 3.06
CA GLU A 454 5.04 -31.53 2.17
C GLU A 454 5.41 -31.86 0.73
N LEU A 455 6.50 -31.28 0.21
CA LEU A 455 7.02 -31.60 -1.11
C LEU A 455 7.48 -33.06 -1.20
N GLY A 456 8.08 -33.61 -0.14
CA GLY A 456 8.50 -35.01 -0.09
C GLY A 456 7.34 -36.01 0.01
N ALA A 457 6.16 -35.56 0.44
CA ALA A 457 4.95 -36.39 0.56
C ALA A 457 4.11 -36.43 -0.73
N LEU A 458 4.40 -35.58 -1.72
CA LEU A 458 3.74 -35.60 -3.02
C LEU A 458 4.13 -36.86 -3.81
N ALA A 459 3.25 -37.29 -4.73
CA ALA A 459 3.46 -38.47 -5.54
C ALA A 459 4.74 -38.34 -6.39
N PRO A 460 5.74 -39.24 -6.26
CA PRO A 460 7.06 -39.08 -6.91
C PRO A 460 7.03 -39.03 -8.45
N ASP A 461 6.02 -39.68 -9.04
CA ASP A 461 5.89 -39.81 -10.50
C ASP A 461 5.05 -38.71 -11.14
N GLU A 462 4.35 -37.89 -10.36
CA GLU A 462 3.47 -36.82 -10.85
C GLU A 462 4.15 -35.46 -10.68
N PRO A 463 4.05 -34.55 -11.69
CA PRO A 463 4.61 -33.22 -11.55
C PRO A 463 3.85 -32.45 -10.47
N PHE A 464 4.56 -31.56 -9.76
CA PHE A 464 3.93 -30.68 -8.79
C PHE A 464 4.29 -29.22 -8.99
N TYR A 465 3.42 -28.35 -8.49
CA TYR A 465 3.78 -26.97 -8.20
C TYR A 465 3.50 -26.62 -6.74
N ALA A 466 4.35 -25.80 -6.16
CA ALA A 466 4.15 -25.31 -4.81
C ALA A 466 4.28 -23.79 -4.75
N LEU A 467 3.49 -23.19 -3.87
CA LEU A 467 3.67 -21.82 -3.41
C LEU A 467 4.10 -21.87 -1.94
N LEU A 468 5.28 -21.35 -1.66
CA LEU A 468 5.80 -21.16 -0.31
C LEU A 468 5.80 -19.66 -0.03
N GLN A 469 5.16 -19.22 1.04
CA GLN A 469 5.10 -17.80 1.41
C GLN A 469 5.66 -17.61 2.81
N THR A 470 6.65 -16.73 2.94
CA THR A 470 7.23 -16.34 4.23
C THR A 470 6.39 -15.26 4.93
N LEU A 471 6.64 -15.02 6.22
CA LEU A 471 5.90 -14.01 7.00
C LEU A 471 6.72 -13.35 8.11
N SER A 472 7.85 -13.94 8.52
CA SER A 472 8.60 -13.47 9.69
C SER A 472 9.14 -12.04 9.53
N ASN A 473 9.29 -11.58 8.28
CA ASN A 473 9.69 -10.23 7.91
C ASN A 473 8.56 -9.19 7.95
N HIS A 474 7.61 -9.35 8.88
CA HIS A 474 6.45 -8.47 9.05
C HIS A 474 6.35 -7.99 10.51
N THR A 475 6.06 -6.71 10.72
CA THR A 475 5.87 -6.11 12.05
C THR A 475 4.79 -6.86 12.84
N PRO A 476 5.02 -7.27 14.11
CA PRO A 476 6.08 -6.83 15.05
C PRO A 476 7.40 -7.62 15.01
N TYR A 477 7.64 -8.43 13.98
CA TYR A 477 8.84 -9.27 13.83
C TYR A 477 8.99 -10.30 14.95
N ALA A 478 8.04 -11.24 15.04
CA ALA A 478 8.10 -12.35 15.98
C ALA A 478 9.19 -13.35 15.58
N LEU A 479 10.39 -13.17 16.12
CA LEU A 479 11.58 -13.96 15.84
C LEU A 479 11.90 -14.93 17.00
N PRO A 480 12.58 -16.07 16.74
CA PRO A 480 12.95 -17.00 17.79
C PRO A 480 13.97 -16.41 18.77
N ASP A 481 13.89 -16.84 20.03
CA ASP A 481 14.87 -16.55 21.08
C ASP A 481 15.42 -17.88 21.65
N PRO A 482 16.72 -18.20 21.48
CA PRO A 482 17.77 -17.36 20.89
C PRO A 482 17.65 -17.23 19.36
N LEU A 483 17.99 -16.04 18.86
CA LEU A 483 18.02 -15.77 17.42
C LEU A 483 19.20 -16.51 16.75
N PRO A 484 18.97 -17.25 15.64
CA PRO A 484 20.04 -18.04 14.99
C PRO A 484 20.98 -17.19 14.11
N VAL A 485 20.68 -15.92 13.93
CA VAL A 485 21.49 -14.94 13.20
C VAL A 485 21.82 -13.74 14.09
N PRO A 486 22.91 -13.00 13.83
CA PRO A 486 23.17 -11.76 14.54
C PRO A 486 22.11 -10.70 14.23
N ALA A 487 21.64 -10.00 15.26
CA ALA A 487 20.77 -8.83 15.08
C ALA A 487 21.50 -7.71 14.30
N VAL A 488 20.73 -6.96 13.51
CA VAL A 488 21.18 -5.72 12.86
C VAL A 488 21.07 -4.58 13.87
N THR A 489 22.09 -3.74 13.95
CA THR A 489 22.19 -2.63 14.93
C THR A 489 22.80 -1.35 14.34
N SER A 490 22.88 -1.28 13.01
CA SER A 490 23.62 -0.26 12.26
C SER A 490 22.74 0.64 11.40
N HIS A 491 21.43 0.43 11.41
CA HIS A 491 20.44 1.05 10.52
C HIS A 491 19.30 1.75 11.29
N GLY A 492 19.43 1.87 12.61
CA GLY A 492 18.59 2.72 13.44
C GLY A 492 17.13 2.28 13.43
N SER A 493 16.26 3.09 12.84
CA SER A 493 14.82 2.81 12.78
C SER A 493 14.47 1.51 12.04
N GLN A 494 15.37 1.03 11.18
CA GLN A 494 15.20 -0.19 10.38
C GLN A 494 15.88 -1.45 10.97
N ASP A 495 16.53 -1.35 12.13
CA ASP A 495 17.29 -2.47 12.71
C ASP A 495 16.43 -3.73 12.93
N ALA A 496 15.19 -3.57 13.41
CA ALA A 496 14.28 -4.70 13.63
C ALA A 496 13.84 -5.36 12.32
N HIS A 497 13.45 -4.55 11.33
CA HIS A 497 13.06 -5.02 10.00
C HIS A 497 14.21 -5.80 9.34
N LEU A 498 15.40 -5.19 9.29
CA LEU A 498 16.57 -5.84 8.67
C LEU A 498 17.04 -7.08 9.42
N THR A 499 16.82 -7.15 10.73
CA THR A 499 17.04 -8.38 11.52
C THR A 499 16.09 -9.49 11.08
N ALA A 500 14.81 -9.17 10.90
CA ALA A 500 13.81 -10.13 10.43
C ALA A 500 14.09 -10.59 8.98
N MET A 501 14.49 -9.67 8.10
CA MET A 501 14.91 -9.99 6.73
C MET A 501 16.14 -10.91 6.72
N ARG A 502 17.15 -10.66 7.57
CA ARG A 502 18.33 -11.53 7.72
C ARG A 502 17.97 -12.92 8.25
N TYR A 503 17.00 -12.99 9.17
CA TYR A 503 16.48 -14.27 9.65
C TYR A 503 15.75 -15.05 8.53
N SER A 504 14.92 -14.37 7.74
CA SER A 504 14.23 -14.96 6.59
C SER A 504 15.21 -15.47 5.52
N ASP A 505 16.28 -14.72 5.25
CA ASP A 505 17.39 -15.15 4.38
C ASP A 505 18.09 -16.43 4.89
N TRP A 506 18.37 -16.50 6.18
CA TRP A 506 18.94 -17.70 6.80
C TRP A 506 18.00 -18.91 6.70
N ALA A 507 16.70 -18.71 6.94
CA ALA A 507 15.69 -19.75 6.82
C ALA A 507 15.58 -20.27 5.36
N LEU A 508 15.65 -19.37 4.38
CA LEU A 508 15.75 -19.71 2.96
C LEU A 508 17.00 -20.53 2.65
N GLY A 509 18.16 -20.15 3.20
CA GLY A 509 19.40 -20.92 3.07
C GLY A 509 19.24 -22.36 3.57
N ARG A 510 18.63 -22.53 4.76
CA ARG A 510 18.32 -23.84 5.33
C ARG A 510 17.36 -24.66 4.48
N PHE A 511 16.34 -24.03 3.91
CA PHE A 511 15.43 -24.69 2.97
C PHE A 511 16.22 -25.30 1.81
N PHE A 512 17.10 -24.53 1.16
CA PHE A 512 17.89 -25.03 0.03
C PHE A 512 18.91 -26.11 0.45
N GLU A 513 19.50 -26.03 1.64
CA GLU A 513 20.37 -27.09 2.17
C GLU A 513 19.63 -28.43 2.33
N GLN A 514 18.36 -28.39 2.73
CA GLN A 514 17.50 -29.56 2.84
C GLN A 514 16.99 -30.02 1.47
N ALA A 515 16.49 -29.10 0.65
CA ALA A 515 15.95 -29.37 -0.67
C ALA A 515 17.01 -30.03 -1.58
N LYS A 516 18.26 -29.58 -1.55
CA LYS A 516 19.38 -30.17 -2.32
C LYS A 516 19.62 -31.67 -2.04
N ARG A 517 19.14 -32.19 -0.91
CA ARG A 517 19.26 -33.61 -0.53
C ARG A 517 18.07 -34.45 -1.02
N GLN A 518 17.02 -33.81 -1.52
CA GLN A 518 15.79 -34.46 -1.95
C GLN A 518 15.88 -34.90 -3.43
N PRO A 519 15.23 -36.01 -3.80
CA PRO A 519 15.28 -36.54 -5.17
C PRO A 519 14.67 -35.56 -6.19
N TRP A 520 13.60 -34.84 -5.82
CA TRP A 520 12.89 -33.91 -6.70
C TRP A 520 13.68 -32.64 -7.06
N TYR A 521 14.72 -32.28 -6.29
CA TYR A 521 15.46 -31.03 -6.48
C TYR A 521 16.04 -30.87 -7.90
N LYS A 522 16.59 -31.95 -8.45
CA LYS A 522 17.25 -31.94 -9.77
C LYS A 522 16.27 -31.84 -10.94
N GLU A 523 14.97 -31.89 -10.69
CA GLU A 523 13.92 -31.77 -11.70
C GLU A 523 12.98 -30.59 -11.38
N THR A 524 13.40 -29.68 -10.48
CA THR A 524 12.56 -28.58 -10.00
C THR A 524 13.10 -27.24 -10.48
N LEU A 525 12.19 -26.39 -10.97
CA LEU A 525 12.43 -24.96 -11.12
C LEU A 525 12.02 -24.24 -9.83
N PHE A 526 12.98 -23.68 -9.11
CA PHE A 526 12.72 -22.78 -8.00
C PHE A 526 12.68 -21.34 -8.50
N VAL A 527 11.66 -20.61 -8.07
CA VAL A 527 11.44 -19.19 -8.37
C VAL A 527 11.38 -18.45 -7.05
N VAL A 528 12.48 -17.80 -6.67
CA VAL A 528 12.53 -16.99 -5.44
C VAL A 528 12.25 -15.54 -5.82
N VAL A 529 11.17 -14.97 -5.28
CA VAL A 529 10.70 -13.63 -5.65
C VAL A 529 10.23 -12.87 -4.43
N GLY A 530 10.62 -11.59 -4.31
CA GLY A 530 10.03 -10.72 -3.29
C GLY A 530 8.60 -10.29 -3.67
N ASP A 531 7.70 -10.22 -2.71
CA ASP A 531 6.33 -9.73 -2.95
C ASP A 531 6.25 -8.20 -3.08
N HIS A 532 7.03 -7.48 -2.27
CA HIS A 532 7.29 -6.06 -2.36
C HIS A 532 8.55 -5.68 -1.57
N GLY A 533 9.02 -4.44 -1.76
CA GLY A 533 10.02 -3.83 -0.90
C GLY A 533 9.38 -3.01 0.22
N PHE A 534 10.23 -2.35 1.01
CA PHE A 534 9.83 -1.42 2.07
C PHE A 534 10.65 -0.14 1.97
N GLY A 535 10.28 0.86 2.76
CA GLY A 535 10.88 2.19 2.71
C GLY A 535 12.37 2.19 3.08
N ALA A 536 13.19 2.87 2.27
CA ALA A 536 14.58 3.18 2.60
C ALA A 536 14.72 4.68 2.98
N PRO A 537 15.77 5.09 3.72
CA PRO A 537 16.02 6.49 4.03
C PRO A 537 16.07 7.38 2.76
N GLU A 538 16.67 6.85 1.70
CA GLU A 538 16.70 7.45 0.38
C GLU A 538 15.48 7.08 -0.49
N GLN A 539 14.97 8.06 -1.25
CA GLN A 539 13.91 7.86 -2.25
C GLN A 539 14.45 8.19 -3.64
N LEU A 540 14.50 7.19 -4.53
CA LEU A 540 15.04 7.39 -5.88
C LEU A 540 14.13 8.26 -6.75
N THR A 541 12.83 8.07 -6.66
CA THR A 541 11.83 8.84 -7.42
C THR A 541 10.64 9.12 -6.53
N GLU A 542 9.69 9.89 -7.03
CA GLU A 542 8.45 10.12 -6.28
C GLU A 542 7.58 8.87 -6.09
N MET A 543 7.87 7.82 -6.87
CA MET A 543 7.28 6.49 -6.74
C MET A 543 7.96 5.67 -5.63
N ASP A 544 9.00 6.17 -4.95
CA ASP A 544 9.77 5.41 -3.95
C ASP A 544 10.21 4.02 -4.49
N LEU A 545 11.01 4.04 -5.56
CA LEU A 545 11.31 2.87 -6.39
C LEU A 545 11.86 1.67 -5.60
N PHE A 546 12.51 1.88 -4.45
CA PHE A 546 13.00 0.79 -3.60
C PHE A 546 11.88 -0.03 -2.94
N ARG A 547 10.67 0.53 -2.77
CA ARG A 547 9.48 -0.23 -2.35
C ARG A 547 8.98 -1.19 -3.42
N PHE A 548 9.41 -1.01 -4.66
CA PHE A 548 9.04 -1.87 -5.79
C PHE A 548 10.17 -2.78 -6.22
N HIS A 549 11.44 -2.35 -6.15
CA HIS A 549 12.57 -3.18 -6.57
C HIS A 549 12.74 -4.38 -5.62
N VAL A 550 12.52 -5.58 -6.16
CA VAL A 550 12.60 -6.86 -5.43
C VAL A 550 13.41 -7.86 -6.26
N PRO A 551 14.10 -8.83 -5.64
CA PRO A 551 14.81 -9.83 -6.42
C PRO A 551 13.84 -10.81 -7.09
N LEU A 552 14.23 -11.29 -8.27
CA LEU A 552 13.73 -12.52 -8.87
C LEU A 552 14.94 -13.40 -9.20
N LEU A 553 14.95 -14.61 -8.65
CA LEU A 553 16.02 -15.59 -8.85
C LEU A 553 15.42 -16.93 -9.31
N LEU A 554 15.89 -17.42 -10.45
CA LEU A 554 15.56 -18.75 -10.95
C LEU A 554 16.70 -19.72 -10.66
N ILE A 555 16.39 -20.85 -10.02
CA ILE A 555 17.35 -21.94 -9.78
C ILE A 555 16.76 -23.20 -10.39
N ALA A 556 17.49 -23.79 -11.34
CA ALA A 556 17.10 -25.01 -12.03
C ALA A 556 18.33 -25.66 -12.68
N PRO A 557 18.32 -26.98 -12.93
CA PRO A 557 19.36 -27.63 -13.73
C PRO A 557 19.49 -26.96 -15.11
N GLY A 558 20.72 -26.57 -15.50
CA GLY A 558 21.00 -26.01 -16.83
C GLY A 558 20.66 -24.51 -16.98
N VAL A 559 20.08 -23.86 -15.97
CA VAL A 559 19.58 -22.48 -16.12
C VAL A 559 20.71 -21.48 -16.39
N THR A 560 21.84 -21.63 -15.71
CA THR A 560 22.97 -20.69 -15.86
C THR A 560 23.75 -20.96 -17.13
N GLU A 561 23.88 -22.22 -17.53
CA GLU A 561 24.52 -22.62 -18.77
C GLU A 561 23.76 -22.11 -19.99
N GLN A 562 22.42 -22.09 -19.92
CA GLN A 562 21.56 -21.71 -21.03
C GLN A 562 21.30 -20.20 -21.09
N PHE A 563 21.16 -19.53 -19.94
CA PHE A 563 20.73 -18.13 -19.89
C PHE A 563 21.73 -17.17 -19.24
N GLY A 564 22.90 -17.65 -18.80
CA GLY A 564 23.84 -16.88 -17.98
C GLY A 564 23.39 -16.82 -16.51
N SER A 565 24.08 -16.04 -15.68
CA SER A 565 23.76 -15.91 -14.25
C SER A 565 23.02 -14.61 -13.88
N ARG A 566 22.96 -13.64 -14.81
CA ARG A 566 22.35 -12.32 -14.56
C ARG A 566 21.58 -11.82 -15.78
N ARG A 567 20.48 -11.10 -15.54
CA ARG A 567 19.66 -10.44 -16.56
C ARG A 567 19.24 -9.05 -16.11
N GLU A 568 19.47 -8.07 -16.98
CA GLU A 568 19.09 -6.67 -16.74
C GLU A 568 17.75 -6.27 -17.39
N VAL A 569 17.05 -7.20 -18.04
CA VAL A 569 15.73 -6.92 -18.63
C VAL A 569 14.75 -6.47 -17.54
N VAL A 570 13.97 -5.43 -17.82
CA VAL A 570 12.93 -4.97 -16.89
C VAL A 570 11.78 -5.96 -16.88
N GLY A 571 11.45 -6.46 -15.69
CA GLY A 571 10.31 -7.34 -15.47
C GLY A 571 9.52 -6.97 -14.21
N THR A 572 8.29 -7.45 -14.14
CA THR A 572 7.42 -7.35 -12.98
C THR A 572 6.78 -8.69 -12.63
N GLN A 573 6.07 -8.77 -11.51
CA GLN A 573 5.48 -10.01 -11.02
C GLN A 573 4.49 -10.66 -12.01
N VAL A 574 3.81 -9.88 -12.85
CA VAL A 574 2.99 -10.46 -13.93
C VAL A 574 3.80 -11.33 -14.90
N ASP A 575 5.11 -11.09 -15.05
CA ASP A 575 5.99 -11.84 -15.94
C ASP A 575 6.44 -13.20 -15.37
N VAL A 576 6.16 -13.49 -14.10
CA VAL A 576 6.56 -14.76 -13.43
C VAL A 576 5.91 -15.97 -14.07
N VAL A 577 4.59 -15.95 -14.26
CA VAL A 577 3.84 -17.07 -14.84
C VAL A 577 4.32 -17.43 -16.25
N PRO A 578 4.35 -16.52 -17.24
CA PRO A 578 4.75 -16.87 -18.61
C PRO A 578 6.23 -17.29 -18.68
N THR A 579 7.07 -16.70 -17.82
CA THR A 579 8.45 -17.15 -17.60
C THR A 579 8.51 -18.62 -17.16
N ILE A 580 7.72 -19.03 -16.16
CA ILE A 580 7.66 -20.44 -15.73
C ILE A 580 7.16 -21.33 -16.87
N MET A 581 6.10 -20.92 -17.58
CA MET A 581 5.52 -21.72 -18.66
C MET A 581 6.50 -21.95 -19.81
N GLY A 582 7.34 -20.95 -20.14
CA GLY A 582 8.42 -21.10 -21.12
C GLY A 582 9.42 -22.20 -20.78
N ARG A 583 9.68 -22.43 -19.48
CA ARG A 583 10.72 -23.34 -18.97
C ARG A 583 10.20 -24.77 -18.94
N LEU A 584 8.93 -24.94 -18.57
CA LEU A 584 8.21 -26.21 -18.65
C LEU A 584 8.00 -26.63 -20.11
N GLY A 585 7.82 -25.67 -21.01
CA GLY A 585 7.56 -25.88 -22.42
C GLY A 585 6.10 -26.26 -22.72
N GLY A 586 5.89 -26.72 -23.97
CA GLY A 586 4.58 -27.02 -24.52
C GLY A 586 3.81 -25.77 -24.96
N GLU A 587 2.63 -26.00 -25.52
CA GLU A 587 1.71 -24.93 -25.92
C GLU A 587 0.81 -24.55 -24.74
N VAL A 588 0.51 -23.26 -24.62
CA VAL A 588 -0.40 -22.73 -23.59
C VAL A 588 -1.30 -21.68 -24.20
N ARG A 589 -2.62 -21.91 -24.14
CA ARG A 589 -3.59 -20.84 -24.35
C ARG A 589 -3.80 -20.08 -23.04
N HIS A 590 -3.57 -18.77 -23.06
CA HIS A 590 -3.76 -17.95 -21.86
C HIS A 590 -4.06 -16.49 -22.20
N GLN A 591 -4.47 -15.73 -21.19
CA GLN A 591 -4.80 -14.30 -21.25
C GLN A 591 -4.07 -13.52 -20.14
N CYS A 592 -2.87 -13.99 -19.84
CA CYS A 592 -1.90 -13.43 -18.91
C CYS A 592 -1.32 -12.10 -19.44
N TRP A 593 -1.13 -11.14 -18.52
CA TRP A 593 -0.70 -9.77 -18.78
C TRP A 593 0.81 -9.52 -18.59
N GLY A 594 1.57 -10.60 -18.47
CA GLY A 594 3.03 -10.59 -18.49
C GLY A 594 3.61 -11.24 -19.74
N ARG A 595 4.93 -11.31 -19.80
CA ARG A 595 5.71 -11.86 -20.91
C ARG A 595 6.81 -12.77 -20.39
N ASP A 596 7.20 -13.72 -21.21
CA ASP A 596 8.35 -14.56 -20.91
C ASP A 596 9.65 -13.73 -21.05
N LEU A 597 10.26 -13.37 -19.90
CA LEU A 597 11.48 -12.55 -19.86
C LEU A 597 12.72 -13.20 -20.48
N LEU A 598 12.72 -14.52 -20.73
CA LEU A 598 13.83 -15.24 -21.36
C LEU A 598 13.58 -15.57 -22.83
N ALA A 599 12.42 -15.19 -23.36
CA ALA A 599 12.05 -15.36 -24.77
C ALA A 599 11.81 -14.02 -25.50
N LEU A 600 12.16 -12.90 -24.88
CA LEU A 600 12.12 -11.57 -25.50
C LEU A 600 13.22 -11.42 -26.58
N ASP A 601 12.98 -10.57 -27.58
CA ASP A 601 14.02 -10.13 -28.52
C ASP A 601 15.15 -9.42 -27.74
N GLU A 602 16.40 -9.62 -28.15
CA GLU A 602 17.57 -9.03 -27.46
C GLU A 602 17.51 -7.49 -27.35
N ARG A 603 16.74 -6.83 -28.23
CA ARG A 603 16.57 -5.36 -28.22
C ARG A 603 15.39 -4.91 -27.37
N ASP A 604 14.53 -5.81 -26.88
CA ASP A 604 13.44 -5.43 -25.98
C ASP A 604 14.00 -5.21 -24.57
N PRO A 605 13.98 -3.97 -24.03
CA PRO A 605 14.50 -3.69 -22.70
C PRO A 605 13.60 -4.22 -21.58
N GLY A 606 12.46 -4.82 -21.92
CA GLY A 606 11.41 -5.15 -20.97
C GLY A 606 10.64 -3.91 -20.52
N PHE A 607 9.53 -4.12 -19.81
CA PHE A 607 8.77 -3.04 -19.19
C PHE A 607 8.05 -3.55 -17.95
N GLY A 608 7.70 -2.62 -17.07
CA GLY A 608 6.90 -2.89 -15.88
C GLY A 608 5.92 -1.76 -15.62
N ILE A 609 4.73 -2.09 -15.12
CA ILE A 609 3.75 -1.11 -14.66
C ILE A 609 3.52 -1.33 -13.17
N ILE A 610 3.73 -0.25 -12.40
CA ILE A 610 3.73 -0.29 -10.95
C ILE A 610 2.82 0.79 -10.38
N LYS A 611 2.27 0.50 -9.20
CA LYS A 611 1.32 1.37 -8.51
C LYS A 611 1.40 1.15 -7.01
N PRO A 612 1.56 2.20 -6.18
CA PRO A 612 1.63 2.04 -4.73
C PRO A 612 0.24 1.93 -4.12
N SER A 613 0.14 1.18 -3.03
CA SER A 613 -1.09 1.12 -2.23
C SER A 613 -1.42 2.47 -1.58
N GLY A 614 -2.69 2.66 -1.24
CA GLY A 614 -3.20 3.84 -0.54
C GLY A 614 -3.08 5.17 -1.30
N SER A 615 -2.56 5.14 -2.54
CA SER A 615 -2.32 6.34 -3.33
C SER A 615 -3.54 6.73 -4.18
N ASP A 616 -3.73 8.03 -4.36
CA ASP A 616 -4.80 8.63 -5.16
C ASP A 616 -4.56 8.42 -6.68
N GLN A 617 -4.27 7.20 -7.14
CA GLN A 617 -4.05 6.81 -8.55
C GLN A 617 -2.69 7.20 -9.18
N THR A 618 -1.63 7.38 -8.38
CA THR A 618 -0.27 7.53 -8.95
C THR A 618 0.19 6.21 -9.55
N VAL A 619 0.63 6.23 -10.81
CA VAL A 619 1.08 5.06 -11.57
C VAL A 619 2.41 5.34 -12.25
N ALA A 620 3.20 4.31 -12.55
CA ALA A 620 4.43 4.47 -13.30
C ALA A 620 4.67 3.33 -14.29
N MET A 621 5.37 3.67 -15.37
CA MET A 621 5.91 2.71 -16.33
C MET A 621 7.44 2.73 -16.25
N ILE A 622 8.04 1.56 -16.07
CA ILE A 622 9.48 1.34 -16.10
C ILE A 622 9.82 0.70 -17.45
N ARG A 623 10.85 1.18 -18.14
CA ARG A 623 11.35 0.62 -19.40
C ARG A 623 12.85 0.84 -19.52
N GLY A 624 13.63 -0.25 -19.55
CA GLY A 624 15.09 -0.18 -19.55
C GLY A 624 15.66 0.58 -18.34
N GLU A 625 16.29 1.72 -18.59
CA GLU A 625 16.86 2.58 -17.53
C GLU A 625 15.99 3.80 -17.22
N GLN A 626 14.74 3.82 -17.70
CA GLN A 626 13.84 4.95 -17.56
C GLN A 626 12.58 4.57 -16.80
N ILE A 627 12.07 5.53 -16.04
CA ILE A 627 10.78 5.44 -15.37
C ILE A 627 9.98 6.72 -15.63
N LEU A 628 8.76 6.55 -16.14
CA LEU A 628 7.78 7.61 -16.25
C LEU A 628 6.80 7.49 -15.08
N VAL A 629 6.71 8.52 -14.26
CA VAL A 629 5.74 8.61 -13.16
C VAL A 629 4.62 9.56 -13.56
N GLN A 630 3.37 9.12 -13.40
CA GLN A 630 2.16 9.89 -13.65
C GLN A 630 1.36 9.97 -12.35
N PRO A 631 1.53 11.04 -11.56
CA PRO A 631 0.65 11.33 -10.44
C PRO A 631 -0.74 11.75 -10.93
N LYS A 632 -1.78 11.56 -10.12
CA LYS A 632 -3.12 12.03 -10.47
C LYS A 632 -3.18 13.55 -10.57
N ASP A 633 -3.84 14.04 -11.63
CA ASP A 633 -4.05 15.47 -11.91
C ASP A 633 -2.76 16.32 -12.05
N LEU A 634 -1.59 15.70 -12.24
CA LEU A 634 -0.30 16.38 -12.42
C LEU A 634 0.36 15.97 -13.72
N GLU A 635 1.30 16.78 -14.20
CA GLU A 635 2.11 16.45 -15.38
C GLU A 635 3.02 15.24 -15.12
N PRO A 636 3.20 14.36 -16.12
CA PRO A 636 4.10 13.22 -16.01
C PRO A 636 5.54 13.67 -15.83
N ARG A 637 6.33 12.85 -15.15
CA ARG A 637 7.75 13.08 -14.89
C ARG A 637 8.57 11.89 -15.35
N LEU A 638 9.55 12.15 -16.20
CA LEU A 638 10.46 11.13 -16.72
C LEU A 638 11.80 11.20 -16.01
N TYR A 639 12.30 10.03 -15.57
CA TYR A 639 13.58 9.89 -14.90
C TYR A 639 14.44 8.83 -15.60
N ARG A 640 15.75 9.03 -15.61
CA ARG A 640 16.73 7.96 -15.79
C ARG A 640 17.16 7.46 -14.42
N TYR A 641 17.07 6.16 -14.17
CA TYR A 641 17.41 5.56 -12.88
C TYR A 641 18.57 4.56 -12.99
N ARG A 642 19.29 4.42 -11.88
CA ARG A 642 20.31 3.39 -11.65
C ARG A 642 20.01 2.70 -10.33
N LEU A 643 20.14 1.37 -10.32
CA LEU A 643 20.03 0.53 -9.12
C LEU A 643 21.41 0.04 -8.68
N GLY A 644 21.45 -0.64 -7.53
CA GLY A 644 22.66 -1.19 -6.95
C GLY A 644 23.34 -0.25 -5.96
N ALA A 645 24.65 -0.46 -5.73
CA ALA A 645 25.40 0.23 -4.68
C ALA A 645 25.38 1.77 -4.80
N ASP A 646 25.37 2.28 -6.04
CA ASP A 646 25.41 3.71 -6.37
C ASP A 646 24.08 4.14 -7.03
N ALA A 647 22.97 3.75 -6.40
CA ALA A 647 21.63 4.01 -6.91
C ALA A 647 21.33 5.51 -6.98
N SER A 648 20.67 5.93 -8.06
CA SER A 648 20.31 7.33 -8.30
C SER A 648 19.14 7.42 -9.27
N ALA A 649 18.42 8.53 -9.25
CA ALA A 649 17.57 8.89 -10.37
C ALA A 649 17.72 10.37 -10.71
N GLN A 650 17.73 10.67 -11.99
CA GLN A 650 17.82 12.02 -12.52
C GLN A 650 16.62 12.29 -13.41
N ARG A 651 15.94 13.40 -13.15
CA ARG A 651 14.87 13.88 -14.03
C ARG A 651 15.46 14.25 -15.39
N ILE A 652 14.82 13.81 -16.47
CA ILE A 652 15.23 14.10 -17.84
C ILE A 652 14.12 14.81 -18.60
N GLU A 653 14.50 15.75 -19.47
CA GLU A 653 13.60 16.47 -20.36
C GLU A 653 13.66 15.83 -21.75
N ASP A 654 12.78 14.84 -21.97
CA ASP A 654 12.62 14.15 -23.25
C ASP A 654 11.12 14.00 -23.52
N ALA A 655 10.54 15.00 -24.16
CA ALA A 655 9.10 15.13 -24.33
C ALA A 655 8.50 14.02 -25.22
N ASP A 656 9.21 13.62 -26.28
CA ASP A 656 8.73 12.61 -27.22
C ASP A 656 8.70 11.23 -26.55
N ASN A 657 9.75 10.87 -25.83
CA ASN A 657 9.79 9.60 -25.11
C ASN A 657 8.81 9.60 -23.93
N ALA A 658 8.69 10.71 -23.18
CA ALA A 658 7.70 10.84 -22.12
C ALA A 658 6.26 10.67 -22.64
N ALA A 659 5.93 11.29 -23.79
CA ALA A 659 4.62 11.14 -24.42
C ALA A 659 4.37 9.70 -24.89
N SER A 660 5.38 9.04 -25.47
CA SER A 660 5.29 7.63 -25.88
C SER A 660 5.05 6.70 -24.69
N MET A 661 5.84 6.82 -23.63
CA MET A 661 5.67 6.02 -22.41
C MET A 661 4.33 6.30 -21.72
N LEU A 662 3.86 7.55 -21.73
CA LEU A 662 2.57 7.91 -21.14
C LEU A 662 1.42 7.26 -21.90
N ARG A 663 1.47 7.31 -23.24
CA ARG A 663 0.49 6.65 -24.10
C ARG A 663 0.44 5.14 -23.86
N GLN A 664 1.60 4.51 -23.72
CA GLN A 664 1.71 3.08 -23.40
C GLN A 664 1.12 2.74 -22.02
N LEU A 665 1.47 3.53 -21.00
CA LEU A 665 0.94 3.40 -19.64
C LEU A 665 -0.58 3.54 -19.59
N GLN A 666 -1.12 4.59 -20.22
CA GLN A 666 -2.56 4.86 -20.28
C GLN A 666 -3.33 3.75 -21.02
N ALA A 667 -2.81 3.30 -22.17
CA ALA A 667 -3.40 2.22 -22.94
C ALA A 667 -3.49 0.93 -22.12
N TYR A 668 -2.37 0.51 -21.51
CA TYR A 668 -2.33 -0.70 -20.71
C TYR A 668 -3.31 -0.65 -19.54
N LEU A 669 -3.32 0.44 -18.76
CA LEU A 669 -4.23 0.59 -17.62
C LEU A 669 -5.70 0.60 -18.05
N GLN A 670 -6.03 1.34 -19.12
CA GLN A 670 -7.39 1.42 -19.65
C GLN A 670 -7.91 0.05 -20.09
N VAL A 671 -7.13 -0.70 -20.87
CA VAL A 671 -7.53 -2.03 -21.36
C VAL A 671 -7.55 -3.06 -20.23
N ALA A 672 -6.64 -2.95 -19.25
CA ALA A 672 -6.61 -3.83 -18.08
C ALA A 672 -7.85 -3.63 -17.22
N THR A 673 -8.17 -2.38 -16.88
CA THR A 673 -9.36 -2.03 -16.11
C THR A 673 -10.63 -2.47 -16.82
N GLY A 674 -10.74 -2.24 -18.13
CA GLY A 674 -11.85 -2.74 -18.94
C GLY A 674 -11.96 -4.27 -18.90
N SER A 675 -10.82 -4.97 -19.05
CA SER A 675 -10.79 -6.43 -19.05
C SER A 675 -11.12 -7.05 -17.71
N LEU A 676 -10.74 -6.40 -16.61
CA LEU A 676 -11.07 -6.82 -15.26
C LEU A 676 -12.58 -6.69 -15.00
N LEU A 677 -13.13 -5.50 -15.25
CA LEU A 677 -14.54 -5.18 -15.04
C LEU A 677 -15.47 -6.00 -15.93
N ALA A 678 -15.06 -6.23 -17.18
CA ALA A 678 -15.81 -7.06 -18.10
C ALA A 678 -15.61 -8.56 -17.84
N ASN A 679 -14.70 -8.98 -16.94
CA ASN A 679 -14.28 -10.37 -16.75
C ASN A 679 -13.81 -11.03 -18.06
N THR A 680 -13.05 -10.29 -18.89
CA THR A 680 -12.33 -10.83 -20.05
C THR A 680 -10.85 -11.04 -19.74
N ALA A 681 -10.42 -10.73 -18.51
CA ALA A 681 -9.14 -11.15 -17.94
C ALA A 681 -9.17 -12.58 -17.37
N GLY A 682 -10.36 -13.15 -17.09
CA GLY A 682 -10.54 -14.56 -16.72
C GLY A 682 -10.91 -15.49 -17.89
N ASP A 683 -10.44 -16.74 -17.84
CA ASP A 683 -10.72 -17.76 -18.85
C ASP A 683 -12.16 -18.28 -18.72
N ARG A 684 -12.93 -18.15 -19.81
CA ARG A 684 -14.38 -18.38 -19.83
C ARG A 684 -14.79 -19.76 -20.36
N GLU A 685 -13.92 -20.47 -21.07
CA GLU A 685 -14.27 -21.72 -21.76
C GLU A 685 -14.70 -22.84 -20.80
N ARG A 686 -14.23 -22.85 -19.53
CA ARG A 686 -14.67 -23.83 -18.54
C ARG A 686 -16.16 -23.78 -18.20
N LYS A 687 -16.86 -22.66 -18.46
CA LYS A 687 -18.32 -22.59 -18.24
C LYS A 687 -19.09 -23.43 -19.26
N GLU A 688 -18.60 -23.51 -20.50
CA GLU A 688 -19.26 -24.24 -21.59
C GLU A 688 -18.95 -25.74 -21.54
N THR A 689 -17.72 -26.13 -21.18
CA THR A 689 -17.36 -27.55 -21.03
C THR A 689 -17.98 -28.19 -19.78
N ALA A 690 -18.02 -27.48 -18.64
CA ALA A 690 -18.63 -28.03 -17.42
C ALA A 690 -20.15 -28.20 -17.54
N THR A 691 -20.86 -27.27 -18.22
CA THR A 691 -22.31 -27.44 -18.47
C THR A 691 -22.57 -28.46 -19.58
N GLY A 692 -21.75 -28.51 -20.63
CA GLY A 692 -21.83 -29.48 -21.70
C GLY A 692 -21.57 -30.93 -21.27
N GLU A 693 -20.53 -31.18 -20.47
CA GLU A 693 -20.21 -32.52 -19.95
C GLU A 693 -21.20 -32.99 -18.88
N THR A 694 -21.69 -32.08 -18.03
CA THR A 694 -22.71 -32.42 -17.02
C THR A 694 -24.06 -32.74 -17.67
N LEU A 695 -24.44 -32.01 -18.73
CA LEU A 695 -25.65 -32.30 -19.51
C LEU A 695 -25.50 -33.55 -20.38
N ALA A 696 -24.32 -33.81 -20.95
CA ALA A 696 -24.05 -35.01 -21.73
C ALA A 696 -24.03 -36.28 -20.87
N ARG A 697 -23.45 -36.22 -19.65
CA ARG A 697 -23.52 -37.33 -18.67
C ARG A 697 -24.94 -37.57 -18.15
N ALA A 698 -25.66 -36.51 -17.78
CA ALA A 698 -27.05 -36.65 -17.32
C ALA A 698 -27.98 -37.21 -18.41
N ALA A 699 -27.74 -36.89 -19.68
CA ALA A 699 -28.49 -37.44 -20.82
C ALA A 699 -28.11 -38.90 -21.15
N ALA A 700 -26.86 -39.31 -20.89
CA ALA A 700 -26.40 -40.68 -21.08
C ALA A 700 -26.88 -41.63 -19.96
N ASP A 701 -27.01 -41.13 -18.74
CA ASP A 701 -27.37 -41.93 -17.56
C ASP A 701 -28.88 -41.92 -17.22
N GLY A 702 -29.69 -41.16 -17.96
CA GLY A 702 -31.17 -41.21 -17.87
C GLY A 702 -31.77 -40.70 -16.57
N GLU A 703 -31.01 -39.99 -15.72
CA GLU A 703 -31.52 -39.44 -14.47
C GLU A 703 -32.07 -38.01 -14.62
N PRO A 704 -33.26 -37.69 -14.10
CA PRO A 704 -33.80 -36.34 -14.12
C PRO A 704 -33.09 -35.43 -13.09
N PRO A 705 -32.97 -34.12 -13.36
CA PRO A 705 -32.19 -33.21 -12.52
C PRO A 705 -32.83 -32.99 -11.14
N ILE A 706 -32.05 -33.19 -10.07
CA ILE A 706 -32.47 -33.01 -8.68
C ILE A 706 -32.32 -31.54 -8.28
N ALA A 707 -33.39 -30.92 -7.80
CA ALA A 707 -33.41 -29.55 -7.27
C ALA A 707 -32.66 -29.41 -5.93
N PRO A 708 -32.03 -28.25 -5.64
CA PRO A 708 -31.21 -28.07 -4.43
C PRO A 708 -32.07 -27.98 -3.16
N LYS A 709 -31.69 -28.75 -2.12
CA LYS A 709 -32.35 -28.73 -0.81
C LYS A 709 -31.95 -27.50 0.00
N GLY A 710 -32.96 -26.72 0.40
CA GLY A 710 -32.86 -25.55 1.25
C GLY A 710 -32.59 -25.84 2.74
N GLN A 711 -32.08 -24.78 3.38
CA GLN A 711 -31.68 -24.60 4.77
C GLN A 711 -32.66 -25.18 5.81
N ARG A 712 -32.11 -25.85 6.85
CA ARG A 712 -32.82 -26.14 8.10
C ARG A 712 -32.47 -25.06 9.13
N GLY A 713 -33.47 -24.32 9.61
CA GLY A 713 -33.37 -23.43 10.75
C GLY A 713 -33.29 -24.17 12.10
N PRO A 714 -32.93 -23.47 13.20
CA PRO A 714 -32.70 -24.09 14.50
C PRO A 714 -34.03 -24.35 15.23
N ARG A 715 -34.11 -25.47 15.96
CA ARG A 715 -35.20 -25.76 16.91
C ARG A 715 -34.75 -25.43 18.34
N GLU A 716 -35.66 -24.81 19.06
CA GLU A 716 -35.66 -24.60 20.50
C GLU A 716 -35.60 -25.93 21.28
N GLY A 717 -34.98 -25.89 22.46
CA GLY A 717 -34.86 -26.97 23.44
C GLY A 717 -33.76 -26.69 24.44
#